data_AF-A0A7X3FXP5-F1
#
_entry.id   AF-A0A7X3FXP5-F1
#
_cell.length_a   1.000
_cell.length_b   1.000
_cell.length_c   1.000
_cell.angle_alpha   90.00
_cell.angle_beta   90.00
_cell.angle_gamma   90.00
#
_symmetry.space_group_name_H-M   'P 1'
#
loop_
_entity.id
_entity.type
_entity.pdbx_description
1 polymer ?
#
loop_
_entity_poly.entity_id
_entity_poly.type
_entity_poly.pdbx_seq_one_letter_code
_entity_poly.pdbx_strand_id
1 'polypeptide(L)'
;MIQWLSRATRIGYALVILLVLATPVLLAWQHYGMTRTLEISPRHPYDAAVTDDRVLPRGNPAPGNSVAALAVTQDAYILSCQMGKAARYPNCAIRFRLGDPGQGIDMSGFDTVTLDVRYTGHGRHVVKLHLLNFEPEFYVPGQWDAQRFNEALIDIPAQSEVTIPLHALRTADWWHFARRIPLSKSYVRLDHVTTVELQADDASAAGHAITVEVRRIEFRGKWIARTTLLGWLMAAWTGCGMLGLSLGLLHFRSGMQASRTRLEQLAAIDRERKEAAAARETALAEAVALARQRSQFLAQMSHELRTPLNAIIGYAQLLGRDCHDLTERQSAGLATIRESGQHLLTLINDILDLARVEAGKMVLHPGPVHLDTFVQVLANIMRVKAEEKGLAFSCELAPGLPAAVTVDETRLRQVLLNLLGNAVKFTDSGKVSLRVLPAAPPGAPDMARLRFEAADSGIGMNAQQLARIFQPFEQVATAQRREGGTGLGLAISQQLVQLMGGHIDVVSAPGKGSTFSFEIDVPVAAAAPAAAAPHETLLGYEGERKRLLVADDVPQNRAMLQDLLQATGFVVAAASTGLECLVLLDSFKPDLILMDVMMPVMDGNETTRQIRHMPGWGDVPIIAVTASASPDDERKSRDAGASAFLAKPVDHDLLLRTIGRLLALQWITEQPAPEGGGDAVLAVPPADEIEALWQLAQIGNMRKIRERAAYLRGLDPAYAPFANRLDTLAQGYHSKQLVAFVARFRNSSEKVLDDRSV
;
A
#
# COMPACT_ATOMS: atom_id res chain seq x y z
N MET A 1 4.86 -11.50 43.60
CA MET A 1 6.08 -11.97 42.90
C MET A 1 6.21 -13.50 42.71
N ILE A 2 5.42 -14.35 43.40
CA ILE A 2 5.62 -15.83 43.38
C ILE A 2 4.68 -16.59 42.40
N GLN A 3 3.70 -15.92 41.79
CA GLN A 3 2.68 -16.58 40.96
C GLN A 3 3.14 -17.06 39.57
N TRP A 4 4.33 -16.67 39.11
CA TRP A 4 4.85 -17.01 37.76
C TRP A 4 5.87 -18.16 37.71
N LEU A 5 6.19 -18.77 38.86
CA LEU A 5 7.12 -19.88 38.91
C LEU A 5 6.39 -21.21 38.69
N SER A 6 6.87 -22.01 37.73
CA SER A 6 6.38 -23.37 37.49
C SER A 6 6.41 -24.16 38.81
N ARG A 7 5.49 -25.12 38.99
CA ARG A 7 5.42 -25.94 40.22
C ARG A 7 6.79 -26.57 40.55
N ALA A 8 7.54 -26.99 39.52
CA ALA A 8 8.87 -27.56 39.67
C ALA A 8 9.90 -26.55 40.20
N THR A 9 9.88 -25.30 39.72
CA THR A 9 10.79 -24.25 40.19
C THR A 9 10.51 -23.88 41.66
N ARG A 10 9.24 -23.86 42.07
CA ARG A 10 8.84 -23.63 43.47
C ARG A 10 9.34 -24.74 44.40
N ILE A 11 9.24 -25.99 43.97
CA ILE A 11 9.77 -27.14 44.72
C ILE A 11 11.29 -27.05 44.86
N GLY A 12 12.00 -26.68 43.78
CA GLY A 12 13.45 -26.47 43.81
C GLY A 12 13.88 -25.39 44.83
N TYR A 13 13.24 -24.22 44.81
CA TYR A 13 13.53 -23.15 45.78
C TYR A 13 13.23 -23.57 47.22
N ALA A 14 12.12 -24.27 47.46
CA ALA A 14 11.77 -24.75 48.80
C ALA A 14 12.82 -25.73 49.34
N LEU A 15 13.32 -26.66 48.49
CA LEU A 15 14.39 -27.59 48.84
C LEU A 15 15.69 -26.87 49.20
N VAL A 16 16.10 -25.88 48.40
CA VAL A 16 17.31 -25.09 48.67
C VAL A 16 17.17 -24.32 49.98
N ILE A 17 16.05 -23.63 50.20
CA ILE A 17 15.80 -22.87 51.44
C ILE A 17 15.84 -23.81 52.67
N LEU A 18 15.21 -24.98 52.57
CA LEU A 18 15.22 -25.97 53.64
C LEU A 18 16.66 -26.47 53.93
N LEU A 19 17.46 -26.73 52.90
CA LEU A 19 18.88 -27.12 53.04
C LEU A 19 19.72 -26.00 53.69
N VAL A 20 19.53 -24.74 53.29
CA VAL A 20 20.22 -23.57 53.89
C VAL A 20 19.91 -23.46 55.38
N LEU A 21 18.64 -23.67 55.78
CA LEU A 21 18.23 -23.57 57.18
C LEU A 21 18.66 -24.80 58.01
N ALA A 22 18.59 -26.01 57.44
CA ALA A 22 18.92 -27.24 58.13
C ALA A 22 20.44 -27.41 58.37
N THR A 23 21.28 -26.93 57.43
CA THR A 23 22.74 -27.07 57.50
C THR A 23 23.34 -26.50 58.82
N PRO A 24 23.11 -25.23 59.21
CA PRO A 24 23.66 -24.68 60.45
C PRO A 24 23.07 -25.36 61.69
N VAL A 25 21.79 -25.76 61.65
CA VAL A 25 21.13 -26.47 62.75
C VAL A 25 21.77 -27.84 62.99
N LEU A 26 21.99 -28.61 61.94
CA LEU A 26 22.64 -29.93 62.03
C LEU A 26 24.09 -29.83 62.50
N LEU A 27 24.83 -28.81 62.04
CA LEU A 27 26.21 -28.56 62.50
C LEU A 27 26.26 -28.15 63.97
N ALA A 28 25.35 -27.26 64.41
CA ALA A 28 25.24 -26.86 65.81
C ALA A 28 24.85 -28.06 66.70
N TRP A 29 23.88 -28.87 66.26
CA TRP A 29 23.45 -30.06 66.97
C TRP A 29 24.56 -31.12 67.07
N GLN A 30 25.36 -31.29 66.02
CA GLN A 30 26.55 -32.16 66.04
C GLN A 30 27.69 -31.60 66.92
N HIS A 31 27.76 -30.29 67.11
CA HIS A 31 28.75 -29.69 67.99
C HIS A 31 28.39 -29.82 69.47
N TYR A 32 27.11 -29.57 69.83
CA TYR A 32 26.68 -29.44 71.23
C TYR A 32 25.85 -30.61 71.77
N GLY A 33 25.14 -31.37 70.93
CA GLY A 33 24.12 -32.32 71.38
C GLY A 33 24.48 -33.80 71.25
N MET A 34 25.35 -34.16 70.31
CA MET A 34 25.65 -35.56 69.97
C MET A 34 26.97 -36.06 70.58
N THR A 35 27.10 -35.99 71.91
CA THR A 35 28.23 -36.59 72.63
C THR A 35 27.93 -38.04 73.02
N ARG A 36 28.91 -38.93 72.84
CA ARG A 36 28.90 -40.30 73.36
C ARG A 36 29.96 -40.40 74.45
N THR A 37 29.61 -40.97 75.59
CA THR A 37 30.52 -41.15 76.74
C THR A 37 30.54 -42.61 77.19
N LEU A 38 31.72 -43.09 77.59
CA LEU A 38 31.90 -44.39 78.26
C LEU A 38 32.75 -44.13 79.50
N GLU A 39 32.22 -44.46 80.69
CA GLU A 39 32.87 -44.21 81.97
C GLU A 39 33.17 -45.52 82.68
N ILE A 40 34.40 -45.69 83.16
CA ILE A 40 34.83 -46.77 84.04
C ILE A 40 35.14 -46.14 85.40
N SER A 41 34.37 -46.50 86.42
CA SER A 41 34.54 -46.05 87.80
C SER A 41 33.87 -47.06 88.74
N PRO A 42 34.11 -47.04 90.06
CA PRO A 42 33.35 -47.90 90.98
C PRO A 42 31.83 -47.71 90.92
N ARG A 43 31.37 -46.55 90.41
CA ARG A 43 29.94 -46.24 90.17
C ARG A 43 29.42 -46.80 88.85
N HIS A 44 30.30 -46.99 87.87
CA HIS A 44 30.05 -47.66 86.58
C HIS A 44 31.02 -48.84 86.43
N PRO A 45 30.84 -49.91 87.22
CA PRO A 45 31.86 -50.94 87.36
C PRO A 45 31.94 -51.84 86.12
N TYR A 46 33.19 -52.14 85.74
CA TYR A 46 33.52 -53.22 84.81
C TYR A 46 34.27 -54.32 85.56
N ASP A 47 34.41 -55.50 84.96
CA ASP A 47 35.13 -56.63 85.56
C ASP A 47 36.62 -56.27 85.70
N ALA A 48 36.99 -55.86 86.92
CA ALA A 48 38.31 -55.34 87.28
C ALA A 48 39.19 -56.46 87.83
N ALA A 49 40.30 -56.75 87.15
CA ALA A 49 41.25 -57.78 87.54
C ALA A 49 42.68 -57.21 87.54
N VAL A 50 43.54 -57.78 88.36
CA VAL A 50 44.95 -57.38 88.42
C VAL A 50 45.84 -58.41 87.77
N THR A 51 46.87 -57.94 87.08
CA THR A 51 47.91 -58.77 86.48
C THR A 51 49.29 -58.37 87.00
N ASP A 52 50.10 -59.38 87.32
CA ASP A 52 51.47 -59.22 87.81
C ASP A 52 52.35 -60.42 87.41
N ASP A 53 53.61 -60.39 87.84
CA ASP A 53 54.62 -61.40 87.48
C ASP A 53 54.49 -62.73 88.25
N ARG A 54 53.53 -62.88 89.18
CA ARG A 54 53.41 -64.11 89.98
C ARG A 54 52.95 -65.32 89.18
N VAL A 55 52.34 -65.12 88.00
CA VAL A 55 51.70 -66.21 87.23
C VAL A 55 52.10 -66.13 85.76
N LEU A 56 52.86 -67.13 85.28
CA LEU A 56 53.04 -67.36 83.83
C LEU A 56 51.79 -68.01 83.23
N PRO A 57 51.56 -67.89 81.91
CA PRO A 57 50.57 -68.72 81.23
C PRO A 57 50.84 -70.19 81.53
N ARG A 58 49.86 -70.91 82.11
CA ARG A 58 49.91 -72.28 82.68
C ARG A 58 50.20 -72.41 84.18
N GLY A 59 50.14 -71.33 84.96
CA GLY A 59 50.10 -71.43 86.42
C GLY A 59 51.43 -71.69 87.11
N ASN A 60 52.56 -71.59 86.41
CA ASN A 60 53.89 -71.65 87.01
C ASN A 60 54.34 -70.25 87.46
N PRO A 61 54.99 -70.11 88.64
CA PRO A 61 55.53 -68.83 89.09
C PRO A 61 56.67 -68.36 88.18
N ALA A 62 56.61 -67.10 87.73
CA ALA A 62 57.69 -66.47 86.99
C ALA A 62 58.83 -66.03 87.94
N PRO A 63 60.08 -65.91 87.47
CA PRO A 63 61.19 -65.38 88.28
C PRO A 63 61.10 -63.87 88.60
N GLY A 64 60.01 -63.20 88.20
CA GLY A 64 59.73 -61.80 88.55
C GLY A 64 58.90 -61.70 89.83
N ASN A 65 59.46 -61.11 90.88
CA ASN A 65 58.80 -61.03 92.20
C ASN A 65 57.81 -59.87 92.33
N SER A 66 57.25 -59.35 91.23
CA SER A 66 56.30 -58.23 91.32
C SER A 66 54.94 -58.74 91.79
N VAL A 67 54.41 -58.15 92.86
CA VAL A 67 53.17 -58.57 93.51
C VAL A 67 52.19 -57.41 93.50
N ALA A 68 51.01 -57.63 92.94
CA ALA A 68 49.97 -56.63 92.85
C ALA A 68 48.73 -57.01 93.67
N ALA A 69 48.09 -56.01 94.25
CA ALA A 69 46.86 -56.16 95.01
C ALA A 69 45.86 -55.08 94.59
N LEU A 70 44.58 -55.46 94.50
CA LEU A 70 43.48 -54.54 94.21
C LEU A 70 42.62 -54.36 95.45
N ALA A 71 42.42 -53.13 95.87
CA ALA A 71 41.35 -52.76 96.78
C ALA A 71 40.33 -51.91 96.02
N VAL A 72 39.05 -52.28 96.11
CA VAL A 72 37.95 -51.51 95.52
C VAL A 72 37.23 -50.76 96.63
N THR A 73 37.18 -49.43 96.52
CA THR A 73 36.46 -48.56 97.45
C THR A 73 35.22 -47.96 96.76
N GLN A 74 34.42 -47.18 97.48
CA GLN A 74 33.25 -46.51 96.90
C GLN A 74 33.61 -45.46 95.84
N ASP A 75 34.81 -44.87 95.93
CA ASP A 75 35.22 -43.74 95.08
C ASP A 75 36.44 -44.04 94.20
N ALA A 76 37.20 -45.13 94.43
CA ALA A 76 38.35 -45.49 93.61
C ALA A 76 38.70 -46.99 93.60
N TYR A 77 39.32 -47.41 92.49
CA TYR A 77 40.12 -48.64 92.39
C TYR A 77 41.56 -48.35 92.81
N ILE A 78 42.06 -49.03 93.85
CA ILE A 78 43.40 -48.81 94.38
C ILE A 78 44.27 -50.02 94.05
N LEU A 79 45.14 -49.83 93.05
CA LEU A 79 46.17 -50.80 92.67
C LEU A 79 47.42 -50.55 93.52
N SER A 80 47.82 -51.53 94.31
CA SER A 80 49.09 -51.50 95.07
C SER A 80 50.05 -52.52 94.49
N CYS A 81 51.22 -52.07 94.03
CA CYS A 81 52.25 -52.94 93.44
C CYS A 81 53.52 -52.91 94.28
N GLN A 82 54.08 -54.07 94.59
CA GLN A 82 55.44 -54.23 95.08
C GLN A 82 56.31 -54.74 93.93
N MET A 83 57.23 -53.92 93.43
CA MET A 83 58.04 -54.25 92.25
C MET A 83 59.24 -55.13 92.63
N GLY A 84 59.43 -56.27 91.97
CA GLY A 84 60.50 -57.21 92.28
C GLY A 84 61.90 -56.70 91.89
N LYS A 85 62.90 -56.87 92.77
CA LYS A 85 64.30 -56.41 92.54
C LYS A 85 65.02 -57.10 91.37
N ALA A 86 64.59 -58.30 90.97
CA ALA A 86 65.24 -59.12 89.94
C ALA A 86 64.54 -59.09 88.57
N ALA A 87 63.36 -58.45 88.47
CA ALA A 87 62.60 -58.39 87.24
C ALA A 87 63.18 -57.33 86.28
N ARG A 88 63.52 -57.74 85.06
CA ARG A 88 64.06 -56.83 84.03
C ARG A 88 62.98 -55.91 83.44
N TYR A 89 61.72 -56.34 83.48
CA TYR A 89 60.53 -55.61 83.05
C TYR A 89 59.38 -55.98 84.00
N PRO A 90 59.23 -55.31 85.15
CA PRO A 90 58.22 -55.67 86.14
C PRO A 90 56.81 -55.37 85.63
N ASN A 91 55.91 -56.36 85.67
CA ASN A 91 54.51 -56.16 85.29
C ASN A 91 53.64 -55.92 86.52
N CYS A 92 52.91 -54.80 86.53
CA CYS A 92 51.82 -54.57 87.45
C CYS A 92 50.75 -53.71 86.77
N ALA A 93 49.58 -54.29 86.55
CA ALA A 93 48.50 -53.62 85.86
C ALA A 93 47.12 -53.97 86.43
N ILE A 94 46.19 -53.02 86.29
CA ILE A 94 44.76 -53.23 86.48
C ILE A 94 44.07 -53.27 85.12
N ARG A 95 43.23 -54.28 84.90
CA ARG A 95 42.45 -54.51 83.68
C ARG A 95 40.97 -54.35 83.96
N PHE A 96 40.26 -53.72 83.05
CA PHE A 96 38.81 -53.60 83.02
C PHE A 96 38.30 -54.26 81.75
N ARG A 97 37.60 -55.39 81.87
CA ARG A 97 37.05 -56.08 80.68
C ARG A 97 35.82 -55.35 80.16
N LEU A 98 35.81 -55.10 78.86
CA LEU A 98 34.78 -54.40 78.11
C LEU A 98 34.07 -55.37 77.14
N GLY A 99 32.74 -55.40 77.18
CA GLY A 99 31.91 -56.15 76.23
C GLY A 99 32.00 -57.68 76.40
N ASP A 100 31.48 -58.41 75.39
CA ASP A 100 31.44 -59.87 75.39
C ASP A 100 32.76 -60.49 74.91
N PRO A 101 33.14 -61.68 75.43
CA PRO A 101 34.33 -62.42 74.99
C PRO A 101 34.37 -62.63 73.47
N GLY A 102 35.39 -62.07 72.81
CA GLY A 102 35.62 -62.22 71.36
C GLY A 102 34.90 -61.20 70.45
N GLN A 103 34.01 -60.37 70.99
CA GLN A 103 33.39 -59.26 70.23
C GLN A 103 33.93 -57.89 70.65
N GLY A 104 34.16 -57.68 71.95
CA GLY A 104 34.60 -56.38 72.47
C GLY A 104 33.64 -55.23 72.14
N ILE A 105 34.13 -54.00 72.27
CA ILE A 105 33.37 -52.77 71.98
C ILE A 105 34.10 -51.97 70.90
N ASP A 106 33.33 -51.41 69.96
CA ASP A 106 33.87 -50.44 69.01
C ASP A 106 34.07 -49.08 69.69
N MET A 107 35.34 -48.73 69.89
CA MET A 107 35.79 -47.48 70.47
C MET A 107 36.24 -46.45 69.42
N SER A 108 36.09 -46.74 68.12
CA SER A 108 36.48 -45.82 67.04
C SER A 108 35.69 -44.50 67.03
N GLY A 109 34.50 -44.48 67.64
CA GLY A 109 33.66 -43.29 67.81
C GLY A 109 34.02 -42.38 68.99
N PHE A 110 35.08 -42.69 69.75
CA PHE A 110 35.59 -41.85 70.82
C PHE A 110 36.81 -41.06 70.34
N ASP A 111 36.92 -39.79 70.78
CA ASP A 111 37.98 -38.87 70.37
C ASP A 111 39.06 -38.72 71.46
N THR A 112 38.67 -38.76 72.73
CA THR A 112 39.55 -38.51 73.88
C THR A 112 39.30 -39.50 75.01
N VAL A 113 40.32 -39.74 75.83
CA VAL A 113 40.22 -40.43 77.11
C VAL A 113 40.73 -39.53 78.23
N THR A 114 39.95 -39.41 79.29
CA THR A 114 40.27 -38.66 80.51
C THR A 114 40.48 -39.62 81.66
N LEU A 115 41.61 -39.51 82.34
CA LEU A 115 41.97 -40.32 83.50
C LEU A 115 41.99 -39.43 84.74
N ASP A 116 41.12 -39.71 85.70
CA ASP A 116 41.20 -39.18 87.07
C ASP A 116 41.93 -40.22 87.94
N VAL A 117 43.25 -40.06 88.04
CA VAL A 117 44.18 -41.01 88.65
C VAL A 117 45.16 -40.28 89.54
N ARG A 118 45.42 -40.84 90.73
CA ARG A 118 46.50 -40.39 91.62
C ARG A 118 47.58 -41.45 91.71
N TYR A 119 48.81 -41.06 91.38
CA TYR A 119 49.98 -41.91 91.45
C TYR A 119 50.83 -41.59 92.68
N THR A 120 51.21 -42.60 93.46
CA THR A 120 52.12 -42.46 94.61
C THR A 120 53.26 -43.46 94.47
N GLY A 121 54.50 -42.98 94.46
CA GLY A 121 55.70 -43.81 94.30
C GLY A 121 56.95 -42.98 94.04
N HIS A 122 58.12 -43.62 94.09
CA HIS A 122 59.41 -43.01 93.78
C HIS A 122 59.69 -43.04 92.26
N GLY A 123 60.23 -41.95 91.72
CA GLY A 123 60.58 -41.82 90.30
C GLY A 123 59.57 -40.99 89.50
N ARG A 124 59.53 -41.18 88.17
CA ARG A 124 58.57 -40.50 87.29
C ARG A 124 57.20 -41.15 87.45
N HIS A 125 56.15 -40.35 87.58
CA HIS A 125 54.78 -40.81 87.71
C HIS A 125 54.21 -41.08 86.32
N VAL A 126 54.57 -42.21 85.72
CA VAL A 126 54.11 -42.58 84.38
C VAL A 126 53.26 -43.84 84.45
N VAL A 127 52.11 -43.80 83.77
CA VAL A 127 51.23 -44.96 83.58
C VAL A 127 51.10 -45.24 82.09
N LYS A 128 51.19 -46.51 81.72
CA LYS A 128 50.86 -47.01 80.38
C LYS A 128 49.37 -47.32 80.35
N LEU A 129 48.64 -46.62 79.47
CA LEU A 129 47.28 -46.99 79.12
C LEU A 129 47.33 -47.94 77.94
N HIS A 130 46.80 -49.15 78.11
CA HIS A 130 46.65 -50.13 77.05
C HIS A 130 45.16 -50.33 76.71
N LEU A 131 44.80 -50.23 75.43
CA LEU A 131 43.52 -50.71 74.92
C LEU A 131 43.78 -52.01 74.16
N LEU A 132 43.19 -53.09 74.66
CA LEU A 132 43.40 -54.42 74.13
C LEU A 132 42.23 -54.83 73.25
N ASN A 133 42.52 -55.33 72.06
CA ASN A 133 41.51 -55.73 71.09
C ASN A 133 41.58 -57.23 70.84
N PHE A 134 40.42 -57.81 70.53
CA PHE A 134 40.36 -59.15 69.97
C PHE A 134 40.84 -59.14 68.52
N GLU A 135 41.80 -60.01 68.20
CA GLU A 135 42.34 -60.19 66.86
C GLU A 135 42.36 -61.69 66.54
N PRO A 136 41.41 -62.19 65.73
CA PRO A 136 41.26 -63.62 65.46
C PRO A 136 42.55 -64.32 65.01
N GLU A 137 43.40 -63.61 64.25
CA GLU A 137 44.69 -64.10 63.75
C GLU A 137 45.69 -64.47 64.86
N PHE A 138 45.57 -63.85 66.05
CA PHE A 138 46.47 -64.08 67.19
C PHE A 138 45.77 -64.75 68.38
N TYR A 139 44.56 -65.27 68.16
CA TYR A 139 43.76 -65.92 69.20
C TYR A 139 44.47 -67.15 69.78
N VAL A 140 44.54 -67.18 71.11
CA VAL A 140 44.94 -68.37 71.88
C VAL A 140 43.74 -68.80 72.70
N PRO A 141 43.33 -70.10 72.66
CA PRO A 141 42.19 -70.59 73.44
C PRO A 141 42.30 -70.21 74.92
N GLY A 142 41.29 -69.48 75.42
CA GLY A 142 41.23 -69.01 76.82
C GLY A 142 41.95 -67.69 77.11
N GLN A 143 42.61 -67.05 76.13
CA GLN A 143 43.25 -65.72 76.26
C GLN A 143 42.65 -64.74 75.24
N TRP A 144 41.34 -64.51 75.37
CA TRP A 144 40.61 -63.63 74.45
C TRP A 144 40.86 -62.14 74.71
N ASP A 145 41.37 -61.79 75.89
CA ASP A 145 41.60 -60.44 76.42
C ASP A 145 43.06 -59.98 76.33
N ALA A 146 43.90 -60.58 75.46
CA ALA A 146 45.35 -60.34 75.41
C ALA A 146 45.99 -60.39 74.00
N GLN A 147 45.31 -59.92 72.96
CA GLN A 147 45.70 -60.21 71.57
C GLN A 147 46.36 -59.06 70.80
N ARG A 148 45.94 -57.81 71.01
CA ARG A 148 46.55 -56.63 70.39
C ARG A 148 46.63 -55.50 71.41
N PHE A 149 47.74 -54.78 71.48
CA PHE A 149 47.96 -53.73 72.48
C PHE A 149 48.14 -52.38 71.81
N ASN A 150 47.17 -51.49 71.99
CA ASN A 150 47.34 -50.07 71.69
C ASN A 150 47.78 -49.37 72.97
N GLU A 151 48.89 -48.66 72.95
CA GLU A 151 49.56 -48.08 74.11
C GLU A 151 49.66 -46.55 74.01
N ALA A 152 49.46 -45.88 75.13
CA ALA A 152 49.90 -44.51 75.36
C ALA A 152 50.64 -44.43 76.70
N LEU A 153 51.79 -43.75 76.71
CA LEU A 153 52.53 -43.40 77.91
C LEU A 153 52.01 -42.05 78.42
N ILE A 154 51.56 -42.01 79.67
CA ILE A 154 50.91 -40.83 80.24
C ILE A 154 51.70 -40.42 81.49
N ASP A 155 52.36 -39.26 81.42
CA ASP A 155 52.90 -38.59 82.61
C ASP A 155 51.71 -38.10 83.46
N ILE A 156 51.57 -38.63 84.67
CA ILE A 156 50.53 -38.25 85.64
C ILE A 156 51.00 -36.98 86.38
N PRO A 157 50.34 -35.83 86.17
CA PRO A 157 50.72 -34.59 86.82
C PRO A 157 50.35 -34.61 88.32
N ALA A 158 50.75 -33.57 89.06
CA ALA A 158 50.33 -33.40 90.45
C ALA A 158 48.81 -33.19 90.62
N GLN A 159 48.13 -32.80 89.54
CA GLN A 159 46.67 -32.76 89.44
C GLN A 159 46.16 -34.14 89.03
N SER A 160 45.03 -34.59 89.59
CA SER A 160 44.59 -35.98 89.40
C SER A 160 43.96 -36.26 88.02
N GLU A 161 43.59 -35.23 87.24
CA GLU A 161 42.91 -35.43 85.95
C GLU A 161 43.82 -35.12 84.75
N VAL A 162 43.92 -36.06 83.81
CA VAL A 162 44.67 -35.90 82.55
C VAL A 162 43.84 -36.39 81.37
N THR A 163 43.74 -35.58 80.31
CA THR A 163 43.05 -35.94 79.06
C THR A 163 44.04 -36.07 77.93
N ILE A 164 43.97 -37.19 77.21
CA ILE A 164 44.73 -37.40 75.98
C ILE A 164 43.80 -37.73 74.81
N PRO A 165 44.15 -37.34 73.58
CA PRO A 165 43.40 -37.79 72.42
C PRO A 165 43.67 -39.26 72.14
N LEU A 166 42.65 -40.01 71.73
CA LEU A 166 42.79 -41.45 71.42
C LEU A 166 43.73 -41.73 70.23
N HIS A 167 43.89 -40.76 69.32
CA HIS A 167 44.87 -40.88 68.24
C HIS A 167 46.33 -40.80 68.70
N ALA A 168 46.60 -40.45 69.97
CA ALA A 168 47.94 -40.52 70.55
C ALA A 168 48.36 -41.94 70.95
N LEU A 169 47.42 -42.89 70.98
CA LEU A 169 47.75 -44.31 71.12
C LEU A 169 48.62 -44.74 69.94
N ARG A 170 49.42 -45.79 70.14
CA ARG A 170 50.22 -46.46 69.10
C ARG A 170 50.21 -47.96 69.36
N THR A 171 50.52 -48.79 68.37
CA THR A 171 50.72 -50.22 68.66
C THR A 171 51.93 -50.35 69.59
N ALA A 172 51.80 -51.08 70.70
CA ALA A 172 52.87 -51.21 71.69
C ALA A 172 54.13 -51.84 71.07
N ASP A 173 55.30 -51.25 71.30
CA ASP A 173 56.55 -51.65 70.64
C ASP A 173 56.93 -53.10 70.96
N TRP A 174 56.81 -53.50 72.23
CA TRP A 174 57.12 -54.87 72.67
C TRP A 174 56.23 -55.91 71.99
N TRP A 175 54.96 -55.59 71.76
CA TRP A 175 54.02 -56.46 71.09
C TRP A 175 54.49 -56.68 69.66
N HIS A 176 54.88 -55.59 68.98
CA HIS A 176 55.35 -55.61 67.59
C HIS A 176 56.57 -56.52 67.43
N PHE A 177 57.55 -56.41 68.33
CA PHE A 177 58.75 -57.25 68.32
C PHE A 177 58.45 -58.71 68.67
N ALA A 178 57.64 -58.97 69.70
CA ALA A 178 57.36 -60.33 70.17
C ALA A 178 56.61 -61.19 69.15
N ARG A 179 55.73 -60.58 68.35
CA ARG A 179 54.85 -61.29 67.39
C ARG A 179 55.24 -61.11 65.92
N ARG A 180 56.29 -60.32 65.63
CA ARG A 180 56.78 -60.02 64.27
C ARG A 180 55.66 -59.50 63.33
N ILE A 181 54.87 -58.53 63.79
CA ILE A 181 53.82 -57.94 62.95
C ILE A 181 54.41 -57.16 61.76
N PRO A 182 53.82 -57.23 60.55
CA PRO A 182 54.19 -56.36 59.43
C PRO A 182 53.88 -54.89 59.73
N LEU A 183 54.73 -53.96 59.27
CA LEU A 183 54.53 -52.51 59.42
C LEU A 183 53.16 -52.02 58.91
N SER A 184 52.60 -52.68 57.89
CA SER A 184 51.26 -52.37 57.36
C SER A 184 50.12 -52.60 58.36
N LYS A 185 50.37 -53.38 59.42
CA LYS A 185 49.42 -53.67 60.50
C LYS A 185 49.82 -52.99 61.81
N SER A 186 50.75 -52.03 61.82
CA SER A 186 51.23 -51.36 63.04
C SER A 186 50.46 -50.09 63.43
N TYR A 187 49.29 -49.85 62.82
CA TYR A 187 48.41 -48.73 63.14
C TYR A 187 47.50 -49.04 64.35
N VAL A 188 46.98 -48.00 64.99
CA VAL A 188 46.04 -48.14 66.11
C VAL A 188 44.73 -48.74 65.63
N ARG A 189 44.23 -49.75 66.34
CA ARG A 189 42.88 -50.29 66.12
C ARG A 189 42.03 -50.08 67.36
N LEU A 190 40.87 -49.47 67.18
CA LEU A 190 39.91 -49.20 68.26
C LEU A 190 38.61 -49.99 68.09
N ASP A 191 38.52 -50.86 67.09
CA ASP A 191 37.41 -51.79 66.91
C ASP A 191 37.62 -53.07 67.74
N HIS A 192 36.55 -53.63 68.30
CA HIS A 192 36.61 -54.87 69.10
C HIS A 192 37.54 -54.76 70.34
N VAL A 193 37.58 -53.59 71.01
CA VAL A 193 38.34 -53.41 72.26
C VAL A 193 37.67 -54.21 73.37
N THR A 194 38.38 -55.20 73.91
CA THR A 194 37.90 -56.11 74.95
C THR A 194 38.36 -55.71 76.34
N THR A 195 39.41 -54.91 76.48
CA THR A 195 39.97 -54.57 77.79
C THR A 195 40.66 -53.22 77.79
N VAL A 196 40.43 -52.44 78.84
CA VAL A 196 41.22 -51.25 79.19
C VAL A 196 42.17 -51.64 80.31
N GLU A 197 43.46 -51.46 80.11
CA GLU A 197 44.49 -51.78 81.10
C GLU A 197 45.28 -50.51 81.45
N LEU A 198 45.48 -50.29 82.75
CA LEU A 198 46.41 -49.28 83.26
C LEU A 198 47.57 -50.01 83.94
N GLN A 199 48.75 -49.90 83.35
CA GLN A 199 49.98 -50.53 83.82
C GLN A 199 50.94 -49.46 84.35
N ALA A 200 51.59 -49.72 85.48
CA ALA A 200 52.66 -48.84 85.95
C ALA A 200 53.92 -48.97 85.06
N ASP A 201 54.55 -47.83 84.70
CA ASP A 201 55.70 -47.84 83.79
C ASP A 201 56.98 -48.45 84.40
N ASP A 202 57.80 -49.06 83.53
CA ASP A 202 59.02 -49.81 83.84
C ASP A 202 60.15 -48.90 84.35
N ALA A 203 60.05 -47.59 84.09
CA ALA A 203 60.99 -46.58 84.58
C ALA A 203 60.89 -46.34 86.10
N SER A 204 59.89 -46.92 86.75
CA SER A 204 59.64 -46.84 88.20
C SER A 204 60.49 -47.88 88.95
N ALA A 205 61.79 -47.59 89.09
CA ALA A 205 62.82 -48.29 89.87
C ALA A 205 62.44 -49.64 90.54
N ALA A 206 62.91 -50.76 89.97
CA ALA A 206 62.83 -52.10 90.54
C ALA A 206 63.14 -52.12 92.06
N GLY A 207 62.28 -52.74 92.86
CA GLY A 207 62.43 -52.83 94.32
C GLY A 207 61.62 -51.84 95.16
N HIS A 208 60.79 -50.97 94.56
CA HIS A 208 59.92 -50.02 95.28
C HIS A 208 58.44 -50.44 95.26
N ALA A 209 57.69 -49.91 96.23
CA ALA A 209 56.22 -50.02 96.24
C ALA A 209 55.60 -48.78 95.59
N ILE A 210 54.57 -49.00 94.78
CA ILE A 210 53.80 -47.96 94.10
C ILE A 210 52.30 -48.19 94.33
N THR A 211 51.55 -47.09 94.33
CA THR A 211 50.10 -47.12 94.46
C THR A 211 49.48 -46.24 93.39
N VAL A 212 48.52 -46.78 92.64
CA VAL A 212 47.74 -46.08 91.63
C VAL A 212 46.28 -46.12 92.03
N GLU A 213 45.73 -44.96 92.38
CA GLU A 213 44.32 -44.77 92.73
C GLU A 213 43.58 -44.26 91.48
N VAL A 214 42.73 -45.10 90.88
CA VAL A 214 41.93 -44.79 89.70
C VAL A 214 40.50 -44.47 90.14
N ARG A 215 40.10 -43.20 90.04
CA ARG A 215 38.75 -42.74 90.37
C ARG A 215 37.82 -42.89 89.18
N ARG A 216 38.29 -42.48 87.99
CA ARG A 216 37.50 -42.50 86.77
C ARG A 216 38.36 -42.60 85.52
N ILE A 217 37.93 -43.41 84.56
CA ILE A 217 38.41 -43.39 83.17
C ILE A 217 37.21 -43.06 82.29
N GLU A 218 37.23 -41.91 81.61
CA GLU A 218 36.12 -41.44 80.79
C GLU A 218 36.55 -41.28 79.33
N PHE A 219 35.94 -42.06 78.44
CA PHE A 219 36.08 -41.89 76.99
C PHE A 219 34.96 -40.98 76.49
N ARG A 220 35.32 -39.97 75.69
CA ARG A 220 34.36 -39.04 75.06
C ARG A 220 34.57 -38.97 73.56
N GLY A 221 33.47 -38.95 72.81
CA GLY A 221 33.48 -38.64 71.38
C GLY A 221 32.12 -38.25 70.85
N LYS A 222 31.93 -38.32 69.53
CA LYS A 222 30.72 -37.89 68.84
C LYS A 222 30.03 -39.04 68.12
N TRP A 223 28.70 -39.07 68.17
CA TRP A 223 27.90 -40.06 67.44
C TRP A 223 28.10 -40.02 65.92
N ILE A 224 28.38 -38.83 65.38
CA ILE A 224 28.63 -38.61 63.96
C ILE A 224 29.88 -37.75 63.83
N ALA A 225 30.89 -38.28 63.12
CA ALA A 225 32.11 -37.55 62.79
C ALA A 225 31.78 -36.30 61.96
N ARG A 226 32.55 -35.23 62.15
CA ARG A 226 32.35 -33.98 61.40
C ARG A 226 32.48 -34.20 59.88
N THR A 227 33.38 -35.09 59.47
CA THR A 227 33.64 -35.42 58.07
C THR A 227 32.48 -36.15 57.41
N THR A 228 31.82 -37.08 58.11
CA THR A 228 30.68 -37.82 57.57
C THR A 228 29.45 -36.92 57.41
N LEU A 229 29.17 -36.07 58.40
CA LEU A 229 28.09 -35.09 58.31
C LEU A 229 28.32 -34.09 57.15
N LEU A 230 29.53 -33.56 57.01
CA LEU A 230 29.88 -32.69 55.89
C LEU A 230 29.76 -33.42 54.55
N GLY A 231 30.15 -34.69 54.47
CA GLY A 231 29.98 -35.52 53.29
C GLY A 231 28.51 -35.68 52.88
N TRP A 232 27.63 -35.97 53.83
CA TRP A 232 26.18 -36.06 53.58
C TRP A 232 25.58 -34.73 53.13
N LEU A 233 25.97 -33.61 53.77
CA LEU A 233 25.52 -32.27 53.37
C LEU A 233 25.98 -31.92 51.95
N MET A 234 27.24 -32.20 51.60
CA MET A 234 27.76 -32.00 50.25
C MET A 234 27.01 -32.84 49.20
N ALA A 235 26.73 -34.11 49.49
CA ALA A 235 25.93 -34.96 48.61
C ALA A 235 24.50 -34.42 48.42
N ALA A 236 23.87 -33.91 49.48
CA ALA A 236 22.54 -33.31 49.40
C ALA A 236 22.54 -32.01 48.57
N TRP A 237 23.54 -31.14 48.76
CA TRP A 237 23.69 -29.91 47.99
C TRP A 237 23.95 -30.17 46.50
N THR A 238 24.83 -31.11 46.18
CA THR A 238 25.13 -31.50 44.79
C THR A 238 23.91 -32.11 44.09
N GLY A 239 23.17 -33.00 44.76
CA GLY A 239 21.93 -33.56 44.23
C GLY A 239 20.86 -32.50 43.96
N CYS A 240 20.68 -31.55 44.89
CA CYS A 240 19.75 -30.43 44.70
C CYS A 240 20.14 -29.53 43.52
N GLY A 241 21.45 -29.24 43.37
CA GLY A 241 21.98 -28.48 42.24
C GLY A 241 21.77 -29.15 40.89
N MET A 242 22.04 -30.45 40.77
CA MET A 242 21.81 -31.23 39.55
C MET A 242 20.32 -31.28 39.16
N LEU A 243 19.44 -31.47 40.16
CA LEU A 243 18.00 -31.45 39.93
C LEU A 243 17.53 -30.07 39.44
N GLY A 244 18.02 -28.98 40.05
CA GLY A 244 17.71 -27.61 39.61
C GLY A 244 18.18 -27.33 38.19
N LEU A 245 19.41 -27.72 37.86
CA LEU A 245 19.98 -27.55 36.52
C LEU A 245 19.20 -28.33 35.46
N SER A 246 18.86 -29.59 35.72
CA SER A 246 18.11 -30.43 34.77
C SER A 246 16.71 -29.88 34.48
N LEU A 247 15.97 -29.46 35.52
CA LEU A 247 14.68 -28.81 35.38
C LEU A 247 14.78 -27.47 34.62
N GLY A 248 15.82 -26.68 34.89
CA GLY A 248 16.11 -25.45 34.16
C GLY A 248 16.36 -25.69 32.67
N LEU A 249 17.17 -26.71 32.34
CA LEU A 249 17.50 -27.07 30.97
C LEU A 249 16.27 -27.56 30.18
N LEU A 250 15.41 -28.35 30.82
CA LEU A 250 14.12 -28.81 30.26
C LEU A 250 13.21 -27.63 29.93
N HIS A 251 13.10 -26.65 30.84
CA HIS A 251 12.28 -25.45 30.62
C HIS A 251 12.85 -24.55 29.51
N PHE A 252 14.19 -24.40 29.46
CA PHE A 252 14.85 -23.64 28.40
C PHE A 252 14.62 -24.30 27.02
N ARG A 253 14.74 -25.62 26.94
CA ARG A 253 14.54 -26.38 25.71
C ARG A 253 13.10 -26.29 25.19
N SER A 254 12.10 -26.38 26.08
CA SER A 254 10.69 -26.23 25.68
C SER A 254 10.38 -24.79 25.23
N GLY A 255 10.95 -23.78 25.90
CA GLY A 255 10.85 -22.38 25.46
C GLY A 255 11.45 -22.14 24.08
N MET A 256 12.63 -22.71 23.81
CA MET A 256 13.29 -22.63 22.50
C MET A 256 12.46 -23.27 21.38
N GLN A 257 11.83 -24.43 21.63
CA GLN A 257 10.96 -25.08 20.65
C GLN A 257 9.72 -24.22 20.34
N ALA A 258 9.07 -23.66 21.36
CA ALA A 258 7.92 -22.77 21.17
C ALA A 258 8.30 -21.48 20.42
N SER A 259 9.50 -20.94 20.67
CA SER A 259 9.97 -19.76 19.93
C SER A 259 10.26 -20.08 18.46
N ARG A 260 10.80 -21.27 18.18
CA ARG A 260 11.12 -21.70 16.81
C ARG A 260 9.87 -21.89 15.96
N THR A 261 8.83 -22.55 16.50
CA THR A 261 7.55 -22.72 15.78
C THR A 261 6.88 -21.39 15.51
N ARG A 262 6.96 -20.44 16.45
CA ARG A 262 6.41 -19.08 16.26
C ARG A 262 7.13 -18.31 15.15
N LEU A 263 8.45 -18.44 15.06
CA LEU A 263 9.24 -17.83 13.97
C LEU A 263 8.89 -18.46 12.61
N GLU A 264 8.75 -19.77 12.54
CA GLU A 264 8.35 -20.48 11.31
C GLU A 264 6.96 -20.06 10.84
N GLN A 265 5.98 -19.91 11.76
CA GLN A 265 4.65 -19.40 11.44
C GLN A 265 4.67 -17.96 10.91
N LEU A 266 5.44 -17.08 11.53
CA LEU A 266 5.58 -15.69 11.07
C LEU A 266 6.23 -15.61 9.69
N ALA A 267 7.24 -16.43 9.43
CA ALA A 267 7.89 -16.49 8.12
C ALA A 267 6.93 -17.01 7.02
N ALA A 268 6.09 -18.00 7.34
CA ALA A 268 5.08 -18.49 6.40
C ALA A 268 4.03 -17.41 6.05
N ILE A 269 3.53 -16.69 7.06
CA ILE A 269 2.56 -15.59 6.85
C ILE A 269 3.19 -14.46 6.02
N ASP A 270 4.45 -14.10 6.30
CA ASP A 270 5.14 -13.04 5.55
C ASP A 270 5.37 -13.43 4.09
N ARG A 271 5.69 -14.71 3.85
CA ARG A 271 5.83 -15.24 2.49
C ARG A 271 4.51 -15.21 1.72
N GLU A 272 3.42 -15.68 2.33
CA GLU A 272 2.09 -15.65 1.71
C GLU A 272 1.63 -14.21 1.42
N ARG A 273 1.89 -13.27 2.34
CA ARG A 273 1.62 -11.84 2.11
C ARG A 273 2.41 -11.26 0.95
N LYS A 274 3.71 -11.60 0.83
CA LYS A 274 4.56 -11.14 -0.28
C LYS A 274 4.13 -11.71 -1.61
N GLU A 275 3.80 -13.00 -1.66
CA GLU A 275 3.31 -13.67 -2.86
C GLU A 275 1.95 -13.08 -3.30
N ALA A 276 1.03 -12.83 -2.36
CA ALA A 276 -0.24 -12.17 -2.65
C ALA A 276 -0.07 -10.71 -3.11
N ALA A 277 0.87 -9.96 -2.52
CA ALA A 277 1.18 -8.59 -2.93
C ALA A 277 1.76 -8.54 -4.35
N ALA A 278 2.71 -9.42 -4.67
CA ALA A 278 3.29 -9.53 -6.00
C ALA A 278 2.25 -9.92 -7.06
N ALA A 279 1.40 -10.92 -6.75
CA ALA A 279 0.31 -11.33 -7.65
C ALA A 279 -0.71 -10.20 -7.90
N ARG A 280 -0.99 -9.38 -6.88
CA ARG A 280 -1.86 -8.21 -7.03
C ARG A 280 -1.23 -7.14 -7.91
N GLU A 281 0.06 -6.89 -7.74
CA GLU A 281 0.79 -5.89 -8.53
C GLU A 281 0.85 -6.30 -10.02
N THR A 282 1.13 -7.57 -10.31
CA THR A 282 1.13 -8.08 -11.69
C THR A 282 -0.25 -8.00 -12.34
N ALA A 283 -1.31 -8.40 -11.63
CA ALA A 283 -2.68 -8.31 -12.14
C ALA A 283 -3.10 -6.86 -12.45
N LEU A 284 -2.67 -5.91 -11.61
CA LEU A 284 -2.97 -4.49 -11.79
C LEU A 284 -2.19 -3.91 -12.99
N ALA A 285 -0.93 -4.29 -13.15
CA ALA A 285 -0.12 -3.91 -14.31
C ALA A 285 -0.72 -4.45 -15.63
N GLU A 286 -1.16 -5.71 -15.66
CA GLU A 286 -1.82 -6.32 -16.82
C GLU A 286 -3.15 -5.61 -17.16
N ALA A 287 -3.97 -5.32 -16.15
CA ALA A 287 -5.23 -4.61 -16.34
C ALA A 287 -5.00 -3.19 -16.92
N VAL A 288 -4.00 -2.46 -16.40
CA VAL A 288 -3.64 -1.13 -16.90
C VAL A 288 -3.09 -1.21 -18.33
N ALA A 289 -2.24 -2.20 -18.62
CA ALA A 289 -1.71 -2.42 -19.98
C ALA A 289 -2.84 -2.71 -20.97
N LEU A 290 -3.77 -3.59 -20.62
CA LEU A 290 -4.94 -3.92 -21.44
C LEU A 290 -5.83 -2.70 -21.68
N ALA A 291 -6.09 -1.91 -20.64
CA ALA A 291 -6.87 -0.67 -20.75
C ALA A 291 -6.20 0.35 -21.68
N ARG A 292 -4.87 0.50 -21.58
CA ARG A 292 -4.10 1.38 -22.46
C ARG A 292 -4.14 0.91 -23.91
N GLN A 293 -3.96 -0.39 -24.14
CA GLN A 293 -4.00 -0.98 -25.48
C GLN A 293 -5.39 -0.83 -26.12
N ARG A 294 -6.48 -1.06 -25.37
CA ARG A 294 -7.86 -0.81 -25.84
C ARG A 294 -8.06 0.64 -26.28
N SER A 295 -7.60 1.60 -25.48
CA SER A 295 -7.75 3.02 -25.79
C SER A 295 -6.90 3.47 -26.99
N GLN A 296 -5.66 2.98 -27.12
CA GLN A 296 -4.81 3.25 -28.28
C GLN A 296 -5.38 2.63 -29.56
N PHE A 297 -5.88 1.40 -29.47
CA PHE A 297 -6.54 0.72 -30.59
C PHE A 297 -7.74 1.53 -31.11
N LEU A 298 -8.62 2.01 -30.23
CA LEU A 298 -9.76 2.84 -30.63
C LEU A 298 -9.33 4.16 -31.29
N ALA A 299 -8.31 4.83 -30.75
CA ALA A 299 -7.80 6.06 -31.35
C ALA A 299 -7.19 5.83 -32.74
N GLN A 300 -6.42 4.76 -32.93
CA GLN A 300 -5.84 4.41 -34.23
C GLN A 300 -6.93 4.02 -35.25
N MET A 301 -7.88 3.16 -34.84
CA MET A 301 -9.00 2.74 -35.70
C MET A 301 -9.85 3.93 -36.17
N SER A 302 -10.02 4.97 -35.34
CA SER A 302 -10.68 6.22 -35.77
C SER A 302 -10.05 6.81 -37.03
N HIS A 303 -8.73 6.94 -37.01
CA HIS A 303 -7.97 7.59 -38.08
C HIS A 303 -7.95 6.73 -39.35
N GLU A 304 -7.77 5.43 -39.19
CA GLU A 304 -7.78 4.43 -40.27
C GLU A 304 -9.16 4.32 -40.94
N LEU A 305 -10.25 4.54 -40.20
CA LEU A 305 -11.61 4.53 -40.77
C LEU A 305 -12.00 5.88 -41.39
N ARG A 306 -11.53 7.00 -40.81
CA ARG A 306 -11.88 8.35 -41.28
C ARG A 306 -11.29 8.64 -42.67
N THR A 307 -10.05 8.22 -42.90
CA THR A 307 -9.32 8.49 -44.15
C THR A 307 -10.02 7.93 -45.41
N PRO A 308 -10.34 6.62 -45.49
CA PRO A 308 -11.05 6.07 -46.66
C PRO A 308 -12.47 6.61 -46.77
N LEU A 309 -13.13 6.91 -45.64
CA LEU A 309 -14.50 7.43 -45.64
C LEU A 309 -14.57 8.86 -46.18
N ASN A 310 -13.64 9.72 -45.77
CA ASN A 310 -13.50 11.07 -46.32
C ASN A 310 -13.18 11.04 -47.83
N ALA A 311 -12.38 10.07 -48.28
CA ALA A 311 -12.14 9.87 -49.71
C ALA A 311 -13.43 9.47 -50.47
N ILE A 312 -14.23 8.53 -49.94
CA ILE A 312 -15.51 8.12 -50.53
C ILE A 312 -16.48 9.31 -50.60
N ILE A 313 -16.61 10.07 -49.52
CA ILE A 313 -17.46 11.28 -49.47
C ILE A 313 -16.95 12.33 -50.46
N GLY A 314 -15.63 12.54 -50.52
CA GLY A 314 -14.99 13.49 -51.41
C GLY A 314 -15.19 13.14 -52.88
N TYR A 315 -15.04 11.87 -53.27
CA TYR A 315 -15.34 11.42 -54.64
C TYR A 315 -16.83 11.51 -54.96
N ALA A 316 -17.72 11.19 -54.03
CA ALA A 316 -19.16 11.36 -54.23
C ALA A 316 -19.54 12.84 -54.43
N GLN A 317 -18.88 13.75 -53.73
CA GLN A 317 -19.04 15.20 -53.89
C GLN A 317 -18.49 15.70 -55.23
N LEU A 318 -17.27 15.31 -55.61
CA LEU A 318 -16.65 15.68 -56.89
C LEU A 318 -17.49 15.20 -58.08
N LEU A 319 -17.88 13.92 -58.07
CA LEU A 319 -18.74 13.36 -59.11
C LEU A 319 -20.09 14.07 -59.20
N GLY A 320 -20.63 14.52 -58.06
CA GLY A 320 -21.86 15.31 -58.01
C GLY A 320 -21.71 16.77 -58.47
N ARG A 321 -20.48 17.29 -58.54
CA ARG A 321 -20.18 18.69 -58.90
C ARG A 321 -19.74 18.84 -60.35
N ASP A 322 -19.04 17.84 -60.91
CA ASP A 322 -18.32 17.96 -62.19
C ASP A 322 -19.02 17.38 -63.43
N CYS A 323 -20.22 16.79 -63.31
CA CYS A 323 -20.88 16.15 -64.46
C CYS A 323 -22.17 16.85 -64.90
N HIS A 324 -22.16 17.47 -66.09
CA HIS A 324 -23.35 17.99 -66.79
C HIS A 324 -24.31 16.88 -67.27
N ASP A 325 -23.92 15.60 -67.21
CA ASP A 325 -24.65 14.44 -67.78
C ASP A 325 -25.15 13.41 -66.73
N LEU A 326 -25.24 13.77 -65.43
CA LEU A 326 -25.79 12.85 -64.43
C LEU A 326 -27.30 12.66 -64.62
N THR A 327 -27.73 11.41 -64.78
CA THR A 327 -29.16 11.08 -64.69
C THR A 327 -29.68 11.29 -63.27
N GLU A 328 -30.99 11.56 -63.13
CA GLU A 328 -31.66 11.78 -61.85
C GLU A 328 -31.41 10.64 -60.85
N ARG A 329 -31.33 9.39 -61.35
CA ARG A 329 -30.98 8.19 -60.58
C ARG A 329 -29.52 8.19 -60.08
N GLN A 330 -28.58 8.67 -60.88
CA GLN A 330 -27.15 8.76 -60.50
C GLN A 330 -26.92 9.88 -59.49
N SER A 331 -27.59 11.03 -59.66
CA SER A 331 -27.57 12.12 -58.69
C SER A 331 -28.15 11.69 -57.34
N ALA A 332 -29.30 11.00 -57.34
CA ALA A 332 -29.87 10.40 -56.14
C ALA A 332 -28.92 9.38 -55.49
N GLY A 333 -28.29 8.50 -56.29
CA GLY A 333 -27.30 7.54 -55.80
C GLY A 333 -26.08 8.19 -55.15
N LEU A 334 -25.53 9.25 -55.76
CA LEU A 334 -24.41 10.02 -55.20
C LEU A 334 -24.80 10.74 -53.90
N ALA A 335 -26.01 11.31 -53.84
CA ALA A 335 -26.55 11.90 -52.62
C ALA A 335 -26.66 10.85 -51.50
N THR A 336 -27.15 9.64 -51.80
CA THR A 336 -27.24 8.54 -50.84
C THR A 336 -25.87 8.07 -50.36
N ILE A 337 -24.87 7.95 -51.24
CA ILE A 337 -23.49 7.58 -50.86
C ILE A 337 -22.91 8.63 -49.92
N ARG A 338 -23.08 9.92 -50.24
CA ARG A 338 -22.62 11.04 -49.40
C ARG A 338 -23.29 11.02 -48.03
N GLU A 339 -24.61 10.87 -47.99
CA GLU A 339 -25.37 10.81 -46.74
C GLU A 339 -24.95 9.61 -45.88
N SER A 340 -24.77 8.44 -46.50
CA SER A 340 -24.32 7.22 -45.82
C SER A 340 -22.90 7.36 -45.26
N GLY A 341 -21.99 7.98 -46.03
CA GLY A 341 -20.63 8.27 -45.59
C GLY A 341 -20.61 9.25 -44.40
N GLN A 342 -21.37 10.34 -44.48
CA GLN A 342 -21.48 11.32 -43.40
C GLN A 342 -22.08 10.69 -42.14
N HIS A 343 -23.07 9.79 -42.31
CA HIS A 343 -23.69 9.06 -41.21
C HIS A 343 -22.68 8.11 -40.53
N LEU A 344 -21.89 7.37 -41.30
CA LEU A 344 -20.86 6.48 -40.77
C LEU A 344 -19.75 7.24 -40.04
N LEU A 345 -19.38 8.43 -40.52
CA LEU A 345 -18.41 9.30 -39.84
C LEU A 345 -18.93 9.75 -38.47
N THR A 346 -20.20 10.14 -38.41
CA THR A 346 -20.88 10.48 -37.15
C THR A 346 -20.89 9.30 -36.20
N LEU A 347 -21.25 8.09 -36.67
CA LEU A 347 -21.21 6.86 -35.87
C LEU A 347 -19.84 6.58 -35.26
N ILE A 348 -18.79 6.66 -36.08
CA ILE A 348 -17.42 6.41 -35.61
C ILE A 348 -17.04 7.45 -34.55
N ASN A 349 -17.33 8.73 -34.79
CA ASN A 349 -17.05 9.79 -33.83
C ASN A 349 -17.82 9.62 -32.52
N ASP A 350 -19.10 9.25 -32.58
CA ASP A 350 -19.95 8.99 -31.41
C ASP A 350 -19.40 7.84 -30.55
N ILE A 351 -18.99 6.72 -31.17
CA ILE A 351 -18.41 5.57 -30.46
C ILE A 351 -17.11 5.97 -29.75
N LEU A 352 -16.29 6.81 -30.38
CA LEU A 352 -15.03 7.27 -29.81
C LEU A 352 -15.23 8.28 -28.69
N ASP A 353 -16.19 9.18 -28.84
CA ASP A 353 -16.58 10.10 -27.78
C ASP A 353 -17.09 9.30 -26.56
N LEU A 354 -17.94 8.29 -26.76
CA LEU A 354 -18.38 7.40 -25.68
C LEU A 354 -17.19 6.67 -25.02
N ALA A 355 -16.28 6.09 -25.81
CA ALA A 355 -15.11 5.39 -25.27
C ALA A 355 -14.15 6.32 -24.49
N ARG A 356 -14.03 7.59 -24.90
CA ARG A 356 -13.22 8.59 -24.21
C ARG A 356 -13.85 9.01 -22.88
N VAL A 357 -15.18 9.14 -22.86
CA VAL A 357 -15.96 9.40 -21.63
C VAL A 357 -15.81 8.25 -20.64
N GLU A 358 -16.09 7.00 -21.05
CA GLU A 358 -16.03 5.82 -20.17
C GLU A 358 -14.64 5.59 -19.59
N ALA A 359 -13.59 5.96 -20.35
CA ALA A 359 -12.21 5.88 -19.90
C ALA A 359 -11.78 7.06 -18.99
N GLY A 360 -12.66 8.03 -18.72
CA GLY A 360 -12.34 9.24 -17.94
C GLY A 360 -11.30 10.15 -18.62
N LYS A 361 -11.14 10.03 -19.95
CA LYS A 361 -10.13 10.76 -20.73
C LYS A 361 -10.69 11.98 -21.46
N MET A 362 -11.98 12.26 -21.33
CA MET A 362 -12.59 13.43 -21.94
C MET A 362 -12.31 14.67 -21.07
N VAL A 363 -11.63 15.65 -21.66
CA VAL A 363 -11.28 16.92 -21.03
C VAL A 363 -12.09 18.03 -21.71
N LEU A 364 -12.71 18.90 -20.91
CA LEU A 364 -13.41 20.09 -21.41
C LEU A 364 -12.42 21.23 -21.61
N HIS A 365 -12.62 22.02 -22.67
CA HIS A 365 -11.83 23.20 -22.99
C HIS A 365 -12.71 24.46 -22.88
N PRO A 366 -12.99 24.94 -21.65
CA PRO A 366 -13.86 26.09 -21.45
C PRO A 366 -13.21 27.40 -21.94
N GLY A 367 -13.95 28.18 -22.72
CA GLY A 367 -13.54 29.48 -23.24
C GLY A 367 -14.67 30.50 -23.22
N PRO A 368 -14.41 31.80 -23.46
CA PRO A 368 -15.43 32.84 -23.44
C PRO A 368 -16.37 32.69 -24.64
N VAL A 369 -17.68 32.61 -24.37
CA VAL A 369 -18.76 32.43 -25.35
C VAL A 369 -19.81 33.51 -25.16
N HIS A 370 -20.14 34.23 -26.22
CA HIS A 370 -21.28 35.14 -26.26
C HIS A 370 -22.58 34.35 -26.46
N LEU A 371 -23.44 34.36 -25.44
CA LEU A 371 -24.64 33.50 -25.42
C LEU A 371 -25.60 33.79 -26.58
N ASP A 372 -25.84 35.08 -26.89
CA ASP A 372 -26.76 35.48 -27.95
C ASP A 372 -26.32 34.95 -29.32
N THR A 373 -25.08 35.25 -29.71
CA THR A 373 -24.49 34.77 -30.98
C THR A 373 -24.48 33.25 -31.05
N PHE A 374 -24.07 32.59 -29.98
CA PHE A 374 -24.01 31.12 -29.92
C PHE A 374 -25.38 30.47 -30.13
N VAL A 375 -26.40 30.93 -29.40
CA VAL A 375 -27.77 30.42 -29.50
C VAL A 375 -28.39 30.76 -30.86
N GLN A 376 -28.10 31.94 -31.42
CA GLN A 376 -28.62 32.33 -32.72
C GLN A 376 -28.09 31.44 -33.86
N VAL A 377 -26.81 31.04 -33.81
CA VAL A 377 -26.25 30.09 -34.79
C VAL A 377 -26.97 28.74 -34.72
N LEU A 378 -27.21 28.22 -33.51
CA LEU A 378 -27.97 26.98 -33.32
C LEU A 378 -29.42 27.12 -33.83
N ALA A 379 -30.07 28.24 -33.52
CA ALA A 379 -31.43 28.53 -33.94
C ALA A 379 -31.55 28.58 -35.47
N ASN A 380 -30.57 29.17 -36.17
CA ASN A 380 -30.57 29.22 -37.64
C ASN A 380 -30.45 27.82 -38.26
N ILE A 381 -29.53 26.98 -37.75
CA ILE A 381 -29.36 25.60 -38.23
C ILE A 381 -30.67 24.81 -38.04
N MET A 382 -31.28 24.91 -36.86
CA MET A 382 -32.48 24.14 -36.54
C MET A 382 -33.72 24.66 -37.25
N ARG A 383 -33.80 25.97 -37.54
CA ARG A 383 -34.88 26.56 -38.32
C ARG A 383 -34.96 25.96 -39.72
N VAL A 384 -33.82 25.87 -40.42
CA VAL A 384 -33.76 25.25 -41.76
C VAL A 384 -34.24 23.80 -41.70
N LYS A 385 -33.74 23.00 -40.75
CA LYS A 385 -34.15 21.60 -40.60
C LYS A 385 -35.63 21.42 -40.26
N ALA A 386 -36.18 22.30 -39.42
CA ALA A 386 -37.59 22.29 -39.07
C ALA A 386 -38.47 22.67 -40.27
N GLU A 387 -38.08 23.70 -41.03
CA GLU A 387 -38.78 24.15 -42.25
C GLU A 387 -38.80 23.09 -43.35
N GLU A 388 -37.69 22.38 -43.57
CA GLU A 388 -37.61 21.24 -44.51
C GLU A 388 -38.62 20.14 -44.16
N LYS A 389 -38.96 19.99 -42.88
CA LYS A 389 -39.95 19.03 -42.37
C LYS A 389 -41.34 19.66 -42.14
N GLY A 390 -41.54 20.93 -42.47
CA GLY A 390 -42.82 21.64 -42.28
C GLY A 390 -43.19 21.92 -40.82
N LEU A 391 -42.22 22.01 -39.91
CA LEU A 391 -42.40 22.29 -38.48
C LEU A 391 -42.16 23.78 -38.16
N ALA A 392 -42.90 24.32 -37.19
CA ALA A 392 -42.62 25.65 -36.64
C ALA A 392 -41.45 25.60 -35.65
N PHE A 393 -40.49 26.50 -35.77
CA PHE A 393 -39.35 26.60 -34.83
C PHE A 393 -39.32 27.96 -34.11
N SER A 394 -39.20 27.95 -32.79
CA SER A 394 -39.08 29.17 -31.98
C SER A 394 -37.87 29.11 -31.04
N CYS A 395 -37.13 30.20 -30.93
CA CYS A 395 -36.02 30.32 -29.98
C CYS A 395 -36.25 31.55 -29.08
N GLU A 396 -36.09 31.36 -27.77
CA GLU A 396 -36.31 32.40 -26.76
C GLU A 396 -35.14 32.44 -25.76
N LEU A 397 -34.54 33.62 -25.58
CA LEU A 397 -33.58 33.90 -24.52
C LEU A 397 -34.28 34.78 -23.48
N ALA A 398 -34.38 34.31 -22.24
CA ALA A 398 -35.03 35.06 -21.18
C ALA A 398 -34.21 36.27 -20.71
N PRO A 399 -34.86 37.36 -20.26
CA PRO A 399 -34.17 38.50 -19.67
C PRO A 399 -33.44 38.08 -18.38
N GLY A 400 -32.24 38.61 -18.14
CA GLY A 400 -31.42 38.30 -16.96
C GLY A 400 -30.27 37.31 -17.20
N LEU A 401 -30.03 36.90 -18.44
CA LEU A 401 -28.86 36.11 -18.82
C LEU A 401 -27.58 36.97 -18.93
N PRO A 402 -26.41 36.45 -18.55
CA PRO A 402 -25.13 37.13 -18.80
C PRO A 402 -24.84 37.23 -20.30
N ALA A 403 -24.20 38.31 -20.75
CA ALA A 403 -23.87 38.50 -22.17
C ALA A 403 -22.83 37.49 -22.68
N ALA A 404 -21.88 37.11 -21.81
CA ALA A 404 -20.85 36.14 -22.11
C ALA A 404 -20.59 35.22 -20.91
N VAL A 405 -20.30 33.95 -21.19
CA VAL A 405 -19.99 32.92 -20.17
C VAL A 405 -18.77 32.11 -20.59
N THR A 406 -18.09 31.49 -19.63
CA THR A 406 -16.96 30.61 -19.92
C THR A 406 -17.44 29.16 -19.97
N VAL A 407 -17.48 28.55 -21.17
CA VAL A 407 -17.96 27.18 -21.38
C VAL A 407 -17.25 26.55 -22.58
N ASP A 408 -17.23 25.21 -22.66
CA ASP A 408 -16.75 24.52 -23.86
C ASP A 408 -17.82 24.63 -24.96
N GLU A 409 -17.64 25.59 -25.86
CA GLU A 409 -18.58 25.89 -26.95
C GLU A 409 -18.89 24.66 -27.81
N THR A 410 -17.88 23.86 -28.12
CA THR A 410 -18.00 22.70 -29.02
C THR A 410 -18.88 21.64 -28.38
N ARG A 411 -18.66 21.34 -27.10
CA ARG A 411 -19.43 20.32 -26.37
C ARG A 411 -20.84 20.79 -26.05
N LEU A 412 -21.03 22.05 -25.67
CA LEU A 412 -22.36 22.61 -25.47
C LEU A 412 -23.18 22.61 -26.78
N ARG A 413 -22.55 22.97 -27.90
CA ARG A 413 -23.16 22.92 -29.25
C ARG A 413 -23.59 21.50 -29.61
N GLN A 414 -22.73 20.50 -29.33
CA GLN A 414 -23.01 19.09 -29.59
C GLN A 414 -24.25 18.60 -28.81
N VAL A 415 -24.34 18.91 -27.51
CA VAL A 415 -25.50 18.59 -26.68
C VAL A 415 -26.78 19.20 -27.26
N LEU A 416 -26.77 20.51 -27.53
CA LEU A 416 -27.97 21.22 -27.99
C LEU A 416 -28.42 20.77 -29.39
N LEU A 417 -27.48 20.56 -30.33
CA LEU A 417 -27.81 20.03 -31.66
C LEU A 417 -28.36 18.62 -31.60
N ASN A 418 -27.87 17.77 -30.69
CA ASN A 418 -28.41 16.43 -30.54
C ASN A 418 -29.84 16.46 -29.97
N LEU A 419 -30.09 17.25 -28.92
CA LEU A 419 -31.44 17.37 -28.34
C LEU A 419 -32.45 17.97 -29.34
N LEU A 420 -32.09 19.08 -30.00
CA LEU A 420 -32.96 19.75 -30.97
C LEU A 420 -33.11 18.93 -32.26
N GLY A 421 -32.05 18.23 -32.68
CA GLY A 421 -32.09 17.29 -33.80
C GLY A 421 -33.07 16.16 -33.56
N ASN A 422 -33.08 15.59 -32.35
CA ASN A 422 -34.08 14.59 -31.96
C ASN A 422 -35.49 15.19 -31.93
N ALA A 423 -35.67 16.39 -31.39
CA ALA A 423 -36.95 17.08 -31.37
C ALA A 423 -37.56 17.26 -32.78
N VAL A 424 -36.77 17.71 -33.77
CA VAL A 424 -37.20 17.83 -35.17
C VAL A 424 -37.45 16.45 -35.79
N LYS A 425 -36.57 15.48 -35.53
CA LYS A 425 -36.68 14.12 -36.07
C LYS A 425 -37.96 13.42 -35.61
N PHE A 426 -38.34 13.51 -34.34
CA PHE A 426 -39.48 12.78 -33.78
C PHE A 426 -40.80 13.57 -33.74
N THR A 427 -40.82 14.76 -34.35
CA THR A 427 -42.03 15.57 -34.55
C THR A 427 -42.42 15.54 -36.02
N ASP A 428 -43.61 15.05 -36.36
CA ASP A 428 -44.10 15.02 -37.75
C ASP A 428 -44.84 16.31 -38.13
N SER A 429 -45.58 16.88 -37.19
CA SER A 429 -46.28 18.16 -37.35
C SER A 429 -46.32 18.89 -36.01
N GLY A 430 -46.37 20.22 -36.04
CA GLY A 430 -46.40 21.06 -34.85
C GLY A 430 -45.17 21.94 -34.70
N LYS A 431 -44.59 21.99 -33.50
CA LYS A 431 -43.52 22.94 -33.17
C LYS A 431 -42.37 22.34 -32.37
N VAL A 432 -41.19 22.92 -32.57
CA VAL A 432 -39.98 22.68 -31.78
C VAL A 432 -39.51 24.03 -31.21
N SER A 433 -39.05 24.04 -29.97
CA SER A 433 -38.61 25.26 -29.30
C SER A 433 -37.33 25.07 -28.50
N LEU A 434 -36.47 26.10 -28.53
CA LEU A 434 -35.28 26.23 -27.68
C LEU A 434 -35.49 27.41 -26.74
N ARG A 435 -35.39 27.19 -25.43
CA ARG A 435 -35.42 28.23 -24.41
C ARG A 435 -34.15 28.23 -23.58
N VAL A 436 -33.62 29.41 -23.29
CA VAL A 436 -32.50 29.60 -22.36
C VAL A 436 -32.98 30.50 -21.22
N LEU A 437 -32.94 29.98 -20.00
CA LEU A 437 -33.48 30.62 -18.81
C LEU A 437 -32.36 30.83 -17.76
N PRO A 438 -32.31 31.96 -17.05
CA PRO A 438 -31.50 32.07 -15.85
C PRO A 438 -32.11 31.21 -14.75
N ALA A 439 -31.28 30.46 -14.02
CA ALA A 439 -31.67 29.75 -12.81
C ALA A 439 -31.10 30.43 -11.56
N ALA A 440 -31.50 29.98 -10.37
CA ALA A 440 -31.05 30.58 -9.11
C ALA A 440 -29.51 30.66 -9.08
N PRO A 441 -28.93 31.82 -8.74
CA PRO A 441 -27.48 32.02 -8.83
C PRO A 441 -26.78 31.01 -7.90
N PRO A 442 -25.71 30.35 -8.37
CA PRO A 442 -24.89 29.50 -7.53
C PRO A 442 -24.31 30.33 -6.37
N GLY A 443 -23.91 29.69 -5.26
CA GLY A 443 -23.45 30.38 -4.05
C GLY A 443 -22.16 31.21 -4.21
N ALA A 444 -21.62 31.35 -5.42
CA ALA A 444 -20.40 32.10 -5.74
C ALA A 444 -20.71 33.36 -6.57
N PRO A 445 -20.08 34.51 -6.27
CA PRO A 445 -20.46 35.82 -6.83
C PRO A 445 -20.20 36.02 -8.34
N ASP A 446 -19.39 35.18 -8.99
CA ASP A 446 -19.00 35.31 -10.42
C ASP A 446 -19.48 34.17 -11.32
N MET A 447 -20.47 33.40 -10.85
CA MET A 447 -21.00 32.24 -11.55
C MET A 447 -22.48 32.46 -11.89
N ALA A 448 -22.88 32.07 -13.10
CA ALA A 448 -24.27 32.06 -13.53
C ALA A 448 -24.75 30.62 -13.71
N ARG A 449 -25.96 30.32 -13.27
CA ARG A 449 -26.62 29.05 -13.57
C ARG A 449 -27.53 29.26 -14.78
N LEU A 450 -27.26 28.50 -15.84
CA LEU A 450 -28.03 28.54 -17.09
C LEU A 450 -28.86 27.29 -17.22
N ARG A 451 -30.15 27.45 -17.53
CA ARG A 451 -31.06 26.35 -17.83
C ARG A 451 -31.41 26.36 -19.31
N PHE A 452 -31.10 25.27 -20.01
CA PHE A 452 -31.44 25.06 -21.41
C PHE A 452 -32.63 24.13 -21.51
N GLU A 453 -33.61 24.45 -22.36
CA GLU A 453 -34.77 23.60 -22.60
C GLU A 453 -35.01 23.43 -24.10
N ALA A 454 -35.01 22.18 -24.56
CA ALA A 454 -35.41 21.78 -25.89
C ALA A 454 -36.76 21.06 -25.79
N ALA A 455 -37.82 21.66 -26.35
CA ALA A 455 -39.18 21.11 -26.28
C ALA A 455 -39.78 20.89 -27.66
N ASP A 456 -40.52 19.79 -27.81
CA ASP A 456 -41.22 19.41 -29.02
C ASP A 456 -42.69 19.05 -28.75
N SER A 457 -43.50 19.05 -29.80
CA SER A 457 -44.90 18.61 -29.77
C SER A 457 -45.10 17.25 -30.46
N GLY A 458 -44.05 16.41 -30.49
CA GLY A 458 -44.02 15.15 -31.22
C GLY A 458 -44.75 14.01 -30.51
N ILE A 459 -44.35 12.78 -30.86
CA ILE A 459 -45.01 11.55 -30.40
C ILE A 459 -44.96 11.33 -28.89
N GLY A 460 -44.00 11.96 -28.19
CA GLY A 460 -43.71 11.74 -26.78
C GLY A 460 -43.35 10.29 -26.45
N MET A 461 -43.09 10.02 -25.18
CA MET A 461 -42.60 8.73 -24.69
C MET A 461 -43.40 8.21 -23.48
N ASN A 462 -43.51 6.90 -23.35
CA ASN A 462 -44.07 6.23 -22.17
C ASN A 462 -42.99 6.01 -21.09
N ALA A 463 -43.40 5.59 -19.89
CA ALA A 463 -42.50 5.40 -18.75
C ALA A 463 -41.40 4.35 -18.98
N GLN A 464 -41.68 3.28 -19.73
CA GLN A 464 -40.68 2.26 -20.06
C GLN A 464 -39.61 2.79 -21.03
N GLN A 465 -40.03 3.62 -21.99
CA GLN A 465 -39.14 4.27 -22.93
C GLN A 465 -38.24 5.29 -22.20
N LEU A 466 -38.81 6.15 -21.35
CA LEU A 466 -38.07 7.12 -20.55
C LEU A 466 -36.96 6.50 -19.70
N ALA A 467 -37.17 5.29 -19.16
CA ALA A 467 -36.15 4.59 -18.37
C ALA A 467 -34.93 4.12 -19.17
N ARG A 468 -35.04 4.02 -20.50
CA ARG A 468 -34.01 3.42 -21.37
C ARG A 468 -33.35 4.41 -22.34
N ILE A 469 -33.92 5.60 -22.55
CA ILE A 469 -33.45 6.53 -23.61
C ILE A 469 -32.01 7.03 -23.47
N PHE A 470 -31.45 7.00 -22.26
CA PHE A 470 -30.07 7.42 -22.00
C PHE A 470 -29.08 6.24 -22.00
N GLN A 471 -29.56 5.00 -22.16
CA GLN A 471 -28.67 3.84 -22.29
C GLN A 471 -28.04 3.81 -23.69
N PRO A 472 -26.74 3.50 -23.83
CA PRO A 472 -26.08 3.40 -25.13
C PRO A 472 -26.77 2.40 -26.06
N PHE A 473 -26.88 2.75 -27.33
CA PHE A 473 -27.47 1.92 -28.41
C PHE A 473 -28.98 1.64 -28.29
N GLU A 474 -29.67 2.22 -27.30
CA GLU A 474 -31.12 2.13 -27.21
C GLU A 474 -31.80 3.05 -28.21
N GLN A 475 -32.83 2.54 -28.89
CA GLN A 475 -33.64 3.29 -29.84
C GLN A 475 -35.12 3.12 -29.53
N VAL A 476 -35.79 4.23 -29.26
CA VAL A 476 -37.23 4.28 -29.02
C VAL A 476 -37.96 4.42 -30.36
N ALA A 477 -38.00 3.35 -31.15
CA ALA A 477 -38.73 3.31 -32.41
C ALA A 477 -39.77 2.19 -32.45
N THR A 478 -41.00 2.51 -32.81
CA THR A 478 -42.04 1.55 -33.18
C THR A 478 -41.64 0.82 -34.47
N ALA A 479 -42.04 -0.45 -34.62
CA ALA A 479 -41.62 -1.36 -35.71
C ALA A 479 -41.78 -0.84 -37.16
N GLN A 480 -42.50 0.27 -37.38
CA GLN A 480 -42.73 0.90 -38.68
C GLN A 480 -41.84 2.12 -39.00
N ARG A 481 -41.02 2.62 -38.06
CA ARG A 481 -40.14 3.80 -38.29
C ARG A 481 -38.73 3.58 -37.73
N ARG A 482 -37.94 2.74 -38.38
CA ARG A 482 -36.47 2.72 -38.17
C ARG A 482 -35.84 3.86 -38.96
N GLU A 483 -36.01 5.10 -38.49
CA GLU A 483 -35.29 6.24 -39.05
C GLU A 483 -33.93 6.38 -38.36
N GLY A 484 -32.87 6.36 -39.16
CA GLY A 484 -31.46 6.17 -38.76
C GLY A 484 -30.98 7.09 -37.64
N GLY A 485 -30.32 6.49 -36.67
CA GLY A 485 -29.65 7.15 -35.54
C GLY A 485 -28.75 6.12 -34.86
N THR A 486 -27.75 6.57 -34.13
CA THR A 486 -26.73 5.70 -33.52
C THR A 486 -27.20 5.11 -32.18
N GLY A 487 -28.23 5.71 -31.57
CA GLY A 487 -28.62 5.42 -30.19
C GLY A 487 -27.59 5.91 -29.16
N LEU A 488 -26.56 6.65 -29.58
CA LEU A 488 -25.48 7.12 -28.71
C LEU A 488 -25.64 8.59 -28.32
N GLY A 489 -26.32 9.40 -29.14
CA GLY A 489 -26.39 10.85 -28.96
C GLY A 489 -26.89 11.28 -27.58
N LEU A 490 -27.97 10.69 -27.06
CA LEU A 490 -28.51 11.02 -25.73
C LEU A 490 -27.58 10.57 -24.59
N ALA A 491 -26.98 9.38 -24.70
CA ALA A 491 -26.00 8.89 -23.73
C ALA A 491 -24.77 9.82 -23.66
N ILE A 492 -24.22 10.21 -24.82
CA ILE A 492 -23.10 11.16 -24.91
C ILE A 492 -23.51 12.53 -24.35
N SER A 493 -24.72 13.01 -24.68
CA SER A 493 -25.22 14.29 -24.18
C SER A 493 -25.32 14.31 -22.65
N GLN A 494 -25.83 13.24 -22.04
CA GLN A 494 -25.93 13.12 -20.59
C GLN A 494 -24.56 13.16 -19.93
N GLN A 495 -23.57 12.48 -20.51
CA GLN A 495 -22.20 12.45 -20.00
C GLN A 495 -21.49 13.80 -20.16
N LEU A 496 -21.64 14.48 -21.30
CA LEU A 496 -21.09 15.82 -21.52
C LEU A 496 -21.67 16.84 -20.53
N VAL A 497 -22.98 16.78 -20.28
CA VAL A 497 -23.64 17.64 -19.29
C VAL A 497 -23.15 17.33 -17.87
N GLN A 498 -22.95 16.06 -17.53
CA GLN A 498 -22.34 15.67 -16.24
C GLN A 498 -20.91 16.20 -16.08
N LEU A 499 -20.09 16.14 -17.13
CA LEU A 499 -18.74 16.74 -17.13
C LEU A 499 -18.78 18.26 -16.95
N MET A 500 -19.83 18.92 -17.45
CA MET A 500 -20.10 20.35 -17.23
C MET A 500 -20.74 20.64 -15.86
N GLY A 501 -20.90 19.64 -14.98
CA GLY A 501 -21.47 19.80 -13.64
C GLY A 501 -23.00 19.83 -13.58
N GLY A 502 -23.68 19.42 -14.65
CA GLY A 502 -25.14 19.43 -14.77
C GLY A 502 -25.79 18.04 -14.83
N HIS A 503 -27.11 18.02 -15.03
CA HIS A 503 -27.88 16.83 -15.35
C HIS A 503 -28.94 17.12 -16.42
N ILE A 504 -29.25 16.15 -17.29
CA ILE A 504 -30.35 16.25 -18.26
C ILE A 504 -31.59 15.59 -17.68
N ASP A 505 -32.63 16.39 -17.48
CA ASP A 505 -33.97 15.96 -17.13
C ASP A 505 -34.86 15.89 -18.38
N VAL A 506 -35.85 15.00 -18.33
CA VAL A 506 -36.82 14.83 -19.42
C VAL A 506 -38.23 14.73 -18.86
N VAL A 507 -39.14 15.51 -19.45
CA VAL A 507 -40.58 15.41 -19.21
C VAL A 507 -41.25 15.06 -20.52
N SER A 508 -41.94 13.92 -20.58
CA SER A 508 -42.67 13.51 -21.78
C SER A 508 -43.89 12.67 -21.45
N ALA A 509 -44.91 12.77 -22.30
CA ALA A 509 -46.07 11.91 -22.26
C ALA A 509 -46.48 11.54 -23.70
N PRO A 510 -47.02 10.32 -23.93
CA PRO A 510 -47.44 9.91 -25.26
C PRO A 510 -48.44 10.89 -25.89
N GLY A 511 -48.15 11.33 -27.12
CA GLY A 511 -48.95 12.27 -27.91
C GLY A 511 -48.89 13.73 -27.45
N LYS A 512 -48.09 14.07 -26.44
CA LYS A 512 -47.93 15.45 -25.92
C LYS A 512 -46.55 16.05 -26.18
N GLY A 513 -45.65 15.32 -26.84
CA GLY A 513 -44.26 15.71 -27.07
C GLY A 513 -43.32 15.46 -25.88
N SER A 514 -42.11 15.96 -26.00
CA SER A 514 -41.04 15.84 -24.99
C SER A 514 -40.39 17.19 -24.72
N THR A 515 -39.97 17.40 -23.47
CA THR A 515 -39.13 18.53 -23.05
C THR A 515 -37.89 17.97 -22.39
N PHE A 516 -36.73 18.20 -23.00
CA PHE A 516 -35.42 17.92 -22.42
C PHE A 516 -34.85 19.21 -21.84
N SER A 517 -34.44 19.18 -20.57
CA SER A 517 -33.88 20.34 -19.89
C SER A 517 -32.60 20.00 -19.14
N PHE A 518 -31.64 20.91 -19.09
CA PHE A 518 -30.46 20.74 -18.24
C PHE A 518 -29.98 22.08 -17.70
N GLU A 519 -29.32 22.01 -16.55
CA GLU A 519 -28.75 23.17 -15.86
C GLU A 519 -27.22 23.01 -15.74
N ILE A 520 -26.48 24.08 -16.01
CA ILE A 520 -25.02 24.13 -15.84
C ILE A 520 -24.61 25.41 -15.11
N ASP A 521 -23.59 25.29 -14.26
CA ASP A 521 -22.94 26.40 -13.57
C ASP A 521 -21.73 26.86 -14.38
N VAL A 522 -21.76 28.10 -14.88
CA VAL A 522 -20.71 28.65 -15.74
C VAL A 522 -20.18 29.98 -15.20
N PRO A 523 -18.86 30.24 -15.25
CA PRO A 523 -18.31 31.55 -14.91
C PRO A 523 -18.83 32.63 -15.85
N VAL A 524 -19.20 33.79 -15.32
CA VAL A 524 -19.53 34.95 -16.14
C VAL A 524 -18.23 35.50 -16.72
N ALA A 525 -18.14 35.58 -18.05
CA ALA A 525 -16.99 36.19 -18.70
C ALA A 525 -17.20 37.70 -18.80
N ALA A 526 -16.12 38.47 -18.59
CA ALA A 526 -16.15 39.90 -18.90
C ALA A 526 -16.49 40.04 -20.39
N ALA A 527 -17.61 40.69 -20.69
CA ALA A 527 -17.96 41.00 -22.07
C ALA A 527 -16.87 41.92 -22.63
N ALA A 528 -15.93 41.35 -23.41
CA ALA A 528 -15.28 42.15 -24.44
C ALA A 528 -16.41 42.77 -25.26
N PRO A 529 -16.30 44.05 -25.68
CA PRO A 529 -17.36 44.69 -26.44
C PRO A 529 -17.70 43.75 -27.58
N ALA A 530 -18.97 43.33 -27.63
CA ALA A 530 -19.48 42.54 -28.72
C ALA A 530 -19.13 43.34 -29.97
N ALA A 531 -18.12 42.88 -30.71
CA ALA A 531 -17.81 43.39 -32.02
C ALA A 531 -18.92 42.85 -32.93
N ALA A 532 -20.11 43.42 -32.79
CA ALA A 532 -21.01 43.61 -33.90
C ALA A 532 -20.31 44.57 -34.86
N ALA A 533 -19.34 44.06 -35.62
CA ALA A 533 -19.24 44.50 -36.99
C ALA A 533 -20.17 43.58 -37.78
N PRO A 534 -21.05 44.12 -38.66
CA PRO A 534 -21.64 43.27 -39.69
C PRO A 534 -20.49 42.51 -40.37
N HIS A 535 -20.70 41.23 -40.73
CA HIS A 535 -19.72 40.50 -41.52
C HIS A 535 -19.43 41.32 -42.79
N GLU A 536 -18.34 42.10 -42.76
CA GLU A 536 -17.78 42.73 -43.94
C GLU A 536 -17.33 41.56 -44.81
N THR A 537 -18.08 41.31 -45.88
CA THR A 537 -17.68 40.29 -46.85
C THR A 537 -16.39 40.77 -47.48
N LEU A 538 -15.28 40.08 -47.17
CA LEU A 538 -13.95 40.41 -47.66
C LEU A 538 -13.85 39.95 -49.12
N LEU A 539 -14.03 40.88 -50.05
CA LEU A 539 -14.07 40.59 -51.50
C LEU A 539 -12.66 40.43 -52.11
N GLY A 540 -11.65 41.02 -51.47
CA GLY A 540 -10.26 40.97 -51.91
C GLY A 540 -9.39 41.92 -51.09
N TYR A 541 -8.16 42.19 -51.53
CA TYR A 541 -7.24 43.10 -50.85
C TYR A 541 -6.52 44.03 -51.84
N GLU A 542 -6.13 45.21 -51.35
CA GLU A 542 -5.38 46.21 -52.10
C GLU A 542 -3.89 45.86 -52.18
N GLY A 543 -3.24 46.26 -53.29
CA GLY A 543 -1.80 46.09 -53.49
C GLY A 543 -1.40 44.89 -54.35
N GLU A 544 -0.10 44.58 -54.32
CA GLU A 544 0.50 43.49 -55.11
C GLU A 544 -0.04 42.12 -54.69
N ARG A 545 -0.23 41.26 -55.68
CA ARG A 545 -0.77 39.91 -55.48
C ARG A 545 0.23 39.05 -54.71
N LYS A 546 -0.16 38.64 -53.50
CA LYS A 546 0.62 37.78 -52.62
C LYS A 546 0.49 36.31 -53.02
N ARG A 547 1.60 35.60 -52.87
CA ARG A 547 1.75 34.18 -53.18
C ARG A 547 1.58 33.34 -51.91
N LEU A 548 0.59 32.46 -51.89
CA LEU A 548 0.32 31.57 -50.78
C LEU A 548 0.63 30.13 -51.19
N LEU A 549 1.36 29.41 -50.34
CA LEU A 549 1.60 27.98 -50.52
C LEU A 549 0.75 27.19 -49.52
N VAL A 550 -0.11 26.30 -50.02
CA VAL A 550 -0.97 25.45 -49.19
C VAL A 550 -0.41 24.03 -49.20
N ALA A 551 0.09 23.56 -48.05
CA ALA A 551 0.55 22.19 -47.85
C ALA A 551 -0.48 21.42 -47.02
N ASP A 552 -1.18 20.46 -47.63
CA ASP A 552 -2.17 19.59 -46.97
C ASP A 552 -2.19 18.27 -47.74
N ASP A 553 -2.25 17.11 -47.09
CA ASP A 553 -2.18 15.81 -47.79
C ASP A 553 -3.53 15.42 -48.42
N VAL A 554 -4.62 16.00 -47.95
CA VAL A 554 -5.98 15.74 -48.43
C VAL A 554 -6.31 16.63 -49.65
N PRO A 555 -6.53 16.04 -50.85
CA PRO A 555 -6.78 16.81 -52.07
C PRO A 555 -7.97 17.76 -51.97
N GLN A 556 -9.04 17.38 -51.27
CA GLN A 556 -10.24 18.20 -51.10
C GLN A 556 -9.98 19.45 -50.27
N ASN A 557 -9.18 19.34 -49.20
CA ASN A 557 -8.79 20.49 -48.38
C ASN A 557 -7.92 21.45 -49.19
N ARG A 558 -6.94 20.92 -49.95
CA ARG A 558 -6.11 21.72 -50.85
C ARG A 558 -6.96 22.46 -51.88
N ALA A 559 -7.86 21.76 -52.57
CA ALA A 559 -8.71 22.36 -53.60
C ALA A 559 -9.63 23.43 -53.01
N MET A 560 -10.28 23.17 -51.87
CA MET A 560 -11.12 24.14 -51.19
C MET A 560 -10.35 25.40 -50.80
N LEU A 561 -9.19 25.25 -50.13
CA LEU A 561 -8.36 26.38 -49.72
C LEU A 561 -7.81 27.15 -50.93
N GLN A 562 -7.45 26.44 -51.99
CA GLN A 562 -6.98 27.03 -53.23
C GLN A 562 -8.07 27.87 -53.90
N ASP A 563 -9.28 27.32 -54.09
CA ASP A 563 -10.43 28.03 -54.66
C ASP A 563 -10.76 29.30 -53.85
N LEU A 564 -10.82 29.16 -52.53
CA LEU A 564 -11.16 30.24 -51.59
C LEU A 564 -10.14 31.37 -51.61
N LEU A 565 -8.85 31.04 -51.57
CA LEU A 565 -7.77 32.02 -51.57
C LEU A 565 -7.58 32.65 -52.97
N GLN A 566 -7.78 31.89 -54.05
CA GLN A 566 -7.75 32.45 -55.41
C GLN A 566 -8.92 33.40 -55.66
N ALA A 567 -10.11 33.09 -55.16
CA ALA A 567 -11.29 33.96 -55.27
C ALA A 567 -11.10 35.33 -54.60
N THR A 568 -10.24 35.41 -53.57
CA THR A 568 -9.89 36.66 -52.87
C THR A 568 -8.66 37.37 -53.47
N GLY A 569 -8.14 36.87 -54.59
CA GLY A 569 -7.04 37.49 -55.34
C GLY A 569 -5.64 37.05 -54.90
N PHE A 570 -5.47 35.95 -54.18
CA PHE A 570 -4.13 35.39 -53.95
C PHE A 570 -3.65 34.53 -55.12
N VAL A 571 -2.34 34.50 -55.35
CA VAL A 571 -1.71 33.50 -56.22
C VAL A 571 -1.40 32.29 -55.36
N VAL A 572 -2.00 31.14 -55.66
CA VAL A 572 -1.92 29.98 -54.75
C VAL A 572 -1.27 28.78 -55.43
N ALA A 573 -0.19 28.28 -54.83
CA ALA A 573 0.38 26.96 -55.14
C ALA A 573 0.00 25.97 -54.04
N ALA A 574 -0.03 24.68 -54.38
CA ALA A 574 -0.42 23.62 -53.47
C ALA A 574 0.65 22.53 -53.43
N ALA A 575 0.89 21.97 -52.25
CA ALA A 575 1.79 20.85 -52.00
C ALA A 575 1.03 19.73 -51.29
N SER A 576 1.23 18.49 -51.71
CA SER A 576 0.59 17.30 -51.13
C SER A 576 1.37 16.69 -49.96
N THR A 577 2.61 17.11 -49.74
CA THR A 577 3.49 16.62 -48.67
C THR A 577 4.41 17.73 -48.15
N GLY A 578 4.98 17.53 -46.95
CA GLY A 578 6.00 18.42 -46.41
C GLY A 578 7.23 18.56 -47.32
N LEU A 579 7.66 17.47 -47.96
CA LEU A 579 8.81 17.49 -48.88
C LEU A 579 8.53 18.31 -50.14
N GLU A 580 7.33 18.17 -50.72
CA GLU A 580 6.91 18.98 -51.87
C GLU A 580 6.80 20.45 -51.50
N CYS A 581 6.35 20.75 -50.28
CA CYS A 581 6.32 22.12 -49.76
C CYS A 581 7.74 22.72 -49.74
N LEU A 582 8.74 21.99 -49.23
CA LEU A 582 10.13 22.43 -49.21
C LEU A 582 10.69 22.68 -50.62
N VAL A 583 10.38 21.82 -51.58
CA VAL A 583 10.83 21.98 -52.98
C VAL A 583 10.22 23.22 -53.65
N LEU A 584 8.98 23.56 -53.29
CA LEU A 584 8.28 24.70 -53.87
C LEU A 584 8.72 26.06 -53.31
N LEU A 585 9.47 26.12 -52.21
CA LEU A 585 9.91 27.38 -51.62
C LEU A 585 10.73 28.23 -52.61
N ASP A 586 11.81 27.68 -53.15
CA ASP A 586 12.72 28.44 -54.02
C ASP A 586 12.11 28.77 -55.40
N SER A 587 11.24 27.90 -55.90
CA SER A 587 10.61 28.06 -57.22
C SER A 587 9.38 28.97 -57.20
N PHE A 588 8.49 28.81 -56.22
CA PHE A 588 7.26 29.59 -56.11
C PHE A 588 7.45 30.90 -55.34
N LYS A 589 8.36 30.90 -54.37
CA LYS A 589 8.65 31.99 -53.43
C LYS A 589 7.41 32.52 -52.71
N PRO A 590 6.78 31.72 -51.82
CA PRO A 590 5.57 32.12 -51.12
C PRO A 590 5.82 33.29 -50.15
N ASP A 591 4.86 34.20 -50.08
CA ASP A 591 4.77 35.24 -49.06
C ASP A 591 4.21 34.70 -47.74
N LEU A 592 3.43 33.61 -47.76
CA LEU A 592 2.91 32.92 -46.59
C LEU A 592 2.60 31.45 -46.92
N ILE A 593 2.74 30.58 -45.92
CA ILE A 593 2.49 29.14 -46.04
C ILE A 593 1.35 28.73 -45.10
N LEU A 594 0.33 28.05 -45.63
CA LEU A 594 -0.64 27.30 -44.85
C LEU A 594 -0.12 25.86 -44.75
N MET A 595 0.09 25.36 -43.54
CA MET A 595 0.73 24.08 -43.28
C MET A 595 -0.19 23.17 -42.47
N ASP A 596 -0.67 22.09 -43.07
CA ASP A 596 -1.34 21.03 -42.33
C ASP A 596 -0.35 20.35 -41.38
N VAL A 597 -0.71 20.26 -40.10
CA VAL A 597 0.13 19.63 -39.08
C VAL A 597 0.22 18.13 -39.31
N MET A 598 -0.85 17.50 -39.77
CA MET A 598 -0.95 16.04 -39.90
C MET A 598 -0.76 15.62 -41.36
N MET A 599 0.49 15.50 -41.80
CA MET A 599 0.84 14.99 -43.13
C MET A 599 1.70 13.72 -43.05
N PRO A 600 1.56 12.76 -43.98
CA PRO A 600 2.37 11.54 -44.03
C PRO A 600 3.81 11.85 -44.47
N VAL A 601 4.72 10.92 -44.13
CA VAL A 601 6.19 10.98 -44.39
C VAL A 601 6.90 12.07 -43.59
N MET A 602 6.48 13.33 -43.74
CA MET A 602 6.99 14.48 -42.99
C MET A 602 5.81 15.30 -42.51
N ASP A 603 5.63 15.35 -41.19
CA ASP A 603 4.55 16.13 -40.57
C ASP A 603 4.76 17.64 -40.73
N GLY A 604 3.71 18.44 -40.57
CA GLY A 604 3.77 19.88 -40.79
C GLY A 604 4.65 20.62 -39.77
N ASN A 605 4.81 20.09 -38.56
CA ASN A 605 5.68 20.67 -37.54
C ASN A 605 7.15 20.44 -37.90
N GLU A 606 7.50 19.27 -38.39
CA GLU A 606 8.83 18.96 -38.89
C GLU A 606 9.16 19.78 -40.15
N THR A 607 8.19 19.89 -41.07
CA THR A 607 8.33 20.76 -42.25
C THR A 607 8.58 22.21 -41.83
N THR A 608 7.81 22.72 -40.86
CA THR A 608 7.97 24.07 -40.31
C THR A 608 9.37 24.25 -39.71
N ARG A 609 9.86 23.30 -38.91
CA ARG A 609 11.21 23.35 -38.35
C ARG A 609 12.27 23.42 -39.45
N GLN A 610 12.13 22.62 -40.52
CA GLN A 610 13.08 22.63 -41.62
C GLN A 610 13.06 23.97 -42.38
N ILE A 611 11.88 24.54 -42.64
CA ILE A 611 11.74 25.87 -43.25
C ILE A 611 12.46 26.93 -42.40
N ARG A 612 12.29 26.88 -41.07
CA ARG A 612 12.94 27.83 -40.14
C ARG A 612 14.48 27.77 -40.16
N HIS A 613 15.06 26.61 -40.46
CA HIS A 613 16.51 26.43 -40.57
C HIS A 613 17.05 26.66 -42.00
N MET A 614 16.16 26.88 -42.98
CA MET A 614 16.56 27.04 -44.37
C MET A 614 16.96 28.51 -44.65
N PRO A 615 18.16 28.76 -45.21
CA PRO A 615 18.62 30.13 -45.51
C PRO A 615 17.63 30.86 -46.43
N GLY A 616 17.19 32.06 -46.03
CA GLY A 616 16.25 32.88 -46.81
C GLY A 616 14.76 32.62 -46.54
N TRP A 617 14.40 31.55 -45.81
CA TRP A 617 13.01 31.18 -45.51
C TRP A 617 12.65 31.25 -44.01
N GLY A 618 13.63 31.56 -43.15
CA GLY A 618 13.44 31.62 -41.69
C GLY A 618 12.26 32.50 -41.23
N ASP A 619 12.01 33.60 -41.92
CA ASP A 619 11.00 34.60 -41.53
C ASP A 619 9.65 34.47 -42.24
N VAL A 620 9.49 33.51 -43.16
CA VAL A 620 8.22 33.37 -43.90
C VAL A 620 7.07 33.07 -42.92
N PRO A 621 5.96 33.81 -42.94
CA PRO A 621 4.81 33.51 -42.10
C PRO A 621 4.25 32.11 -42.40
N ILE A 622 4.08 31.30 -41.35
CA ILE A 622 3.50 29.94 -41.46
C ILE A 622 2.27 29.88 -40.57
N ILE A 623 1.11 29.55 -41.14
CA ILE A 623 -0.13 29.27 -40.41
C ILE A 623 -0.26 27.75 -40.31
N ALA A 624 -0.16 27.20 -39.11
CA ALA A 624 -0.39 25.79 -38.84
C ALA A 624 -1.90 25.49 -38.83
N VAL A 625 -2.32 24.48 -39.58
CA VAL A 625 -3.73 24.04 -39.67
C VAL A 625 -3.83 22.65 -39.04
N THR A 626 -4.63 22.50 -37.99
CA THR A 626 -4.69 21.25 -37.18
C THR A 626 -6.10 20.71 -37.04
N ALA A 627 -6.27 19.38 -37.02
CA ALA A 627 -7.54 18.72 -36.73
C ALA A 627 -7.97 18.79 -35.26
N SER A 628 -7.07 19.22 -34.36
CA SER A 628 -7.26 19.28 -32.92
C SER A 628 -6.94 20.68 -32.42
N ALA A 629 -7.91 21.34 -31.79
CA ALA A 629 -7.73 22.64 -31.13
C ALA A 629 -7.14 22.48 -29.71
N SER A 630 -6.43 21.39 -29.43
CA SER A 630 -5.87 21.17 -28.10
C SER A 630 -4.72 22.17 -27.84
N PRO A 631 -4.61 22.72 -26.61
CA PRO A 631 -3.50 23.61 -26.23
C PRO A 631 -2.11 22.99 -26.46
N ASP A 632 -2.01 21.66 -26.35
CA ASP A 632 -0.75 20.93 -26.57
C ASP A 632 -0.33 20.93 -28.04
N ASP A 633 -1.28 20.79 -28.97
CA ASP A 633 -0.99 20.77 -30.41
C ASP A 633 -0.67 22.18 -30.94
N GLU A 634 -1.35 23.19 -30.39
CA GLU A 634 -1.03 24.60 -30.63
C GLU A 634 0.37 24.94 -30.13
N ARG A 635 0.73 24.49 -28.92
CA ARG A 635 2.06 24.70 -28.34
C ARG A 635 3.15 24.03 -29.17
N LYS A 636 2.97 22.78 -29.59
CA LYS A 636 3.92 22.07 -30.48
C LYS A 636 4.14 22.81 -31.80
N SER A 637 3.08 23.38 -32.38
CA SER A 637 3.15 24.12 -33.64
C SER A 637 3.89 25.45 -33.47
N ARG A 638 3.66 26.14 -32.36
CA ARG A 638 4.42 27.34 -31.97
C ARG A 638 5.90 27.03 -31.73
N ASP A 639 6.20 25.98 -30.97
CA ASP A 639 7.56 25.55 -30.66
C ASP A 639 8.32 25.11 -31.94
N ALA A 640 7.59 24.62 -32.95
CA ALA A 640 8.13 24.33 -34.28
C ALA A 640 8.43 25.60 -35.11
N GLY A 641 7.89 26.77 -34.73
CA GLY A 641 8.10 28.06 -35.38
C GLY A 641 6.91 28.59 -36.18
N ALA A 642 5.70 28.06 -36.02
CA ALA A 642 4.51 28.59 -36.69
C ALA A 642 4.16 30.00 -36.18
N SER A 643 3.75 30.89 -37.11
CA SER A 643 3.40 32.29 -36.86
C SER A 643 1.95 32.47 -36.40
N ALA A 644 1.07 31.52 -36.72
CA ALA A 644 -0.30 31.43 -36.25
C ALA A 644 -0.80 29.97 -36.32
N PHE A 645 -1.94 29.71 -35.70
CA PHE A 645 -2.60 28.41 -35.75
C PHE A 645 -4.08 28.60 -36.10
N LEU A 646 -4.66 27.62 -36.80
CA LEU A 646 -6.09 27.52 -37.09
C LEU A 646 -6.56 26.08 -36.92
N ALA A 647 -7.72 25.90 -36.28
CA ALA A 647 -8.36 24.60 -36.16
C ALA A 647 -9.14 24.25 -37.44
N LYS A 648 -9.17 22.96 -37.80
CA LYS A 648 -10.07 22.42 -38.83
C LYS A 648 -11.44 22.12 -38.18
N PRO A 649 -12.56 22.40 -38.87
CA PRO A 649 -12.66 23.00 -40.20
C PRO A 649 -12.23 24.48 -40.20
N VAL A 650 -11.50 24.89 -41.24
CA VAL A 650 -10.94 26.24 -41.32
C VAL A 650 -12.06 27.25 -41.52
N ASP A 651 -12.23 28.15 -40.56
CA ASP A 651 -13.14 29.30 -40.67
C ASP A 651 -12.55 30.31 -41.68
N HIS A 652 -13.35 30.64 -42.69
CA HIS A 652 -12.93 31.47 -43.81
C HIS A 652 -12.56 32.90 -43.36
N ASP A 653 -13.40 33.53 -42.56
CA ASP A 653 -13.19 34.91 -42.12
C ASP A 653 -11.99 34.98 -41.19
N LEU A 654 -11.84 34.00 -40.30
CA LEU A 654 -10.69 33.90 -39.41
C LEU A 654 -9.40 33.67 -40.20
N LEU A 655 -9.43 32.83 -41.25
CA LEU A 655 -8.29 32.60 -42.12
C LEU A 655 -7.85 33.89 -42.81
N LEU A 656 -8.76 34.60 -43.49
CA LEU A 656 -8.45 35.85 -44.18
C LEU A 656 -7.94 36.90 -43.21
N ARG A 657 -8.59 37.10 -42.06
CA ARG A 657 -8.11 38.04 -41.03
C ARG A 657 -6.71 37.69 -40.53
N THR A 658 -6.41 36.41 -40.37
CA THR A 658 -5.08 35.95 -39.95
C THR A 658 -4.02 36.21 -41.02
N ILE A 659 -4.34 35.92 -42.29
CA ILE A 659 -3.47 36.23 -43.43
C ILE A 659 -3.24 37.74 -43.52
N GLY A 660 -4.30 38.54 -43.43
CA GLY A 660 -4.23 39.99 -43.51
C GLY A 660 -3.38 40.59 -42.39
N ARG A 661 -3.47 40.06 -41.17
CA ARG A 661 -2.61 40.45 -40.05
C ARG A 661 -1.14 40.10 -40.30
N LEU A 662 -0.86 38.89 -40.79
CA LEU A 662 0.51 38.42 -41.00
C LEU A 662 1.21 39.07 -42.20
N LEU A 663 0.44 39.41 -43.25
CA LEU A 663 0.94 40.05 -44.47
C LEU A 663 0.70 41.57 -44.50
N ALA A 664 0.14 42.14 -43.43
CA ALA A 664 -0.23 43.55 -43.31
C ALA A 664 -1.08 44.06 -44.50
N LEU A 665 -2.11 43.30 -44.88
CA LEU A 665 -2.97 43.62 -46.02
C LEU A 665 -4.09 44.59 -45.63
N GLN A 666 -4.45 45.46 -46.57
CA GLN A 666 -5.65 46.30 -46.51
C GLN A 666 -6.76 45.61 -47.30
N TRP A 667 -7.83 45.23 -46.62
CA TRP A 667 -8.96 44.50 -47.21
C TRP A 667 -9.92 45.43 -47.94
N ILE A 668 -10.42 44.97 -49.07
CA ILE A 668 -11.55 45.57 -49.79
C ILE A 668 -12.82 44.94 -49.21
N THR A 669 -13.59 45.74 -48.48
CA THR A 669 -14.84 45.32 -47.86
C THR A 669 -16.03 45.84 -48.67
N GLU A 670 -17.09 45.05 -48.74
CA GLU A 670 -18.38 45.59 -49.19
C GLU A 670 -18.93 46.48 -48.07
N GLN A 671 -18.95 47.80 -48.27
CA GLN A 671 -19.65 48.68 -47.34
C GLN A 671 -21.15 48.32 -47.38
N PRO A 672 -21.82 48.15 -46.23
CA PRO A 672 -23.28 48.18 -46.22
C PRO A 672 -23.69 49.54 -46.76
N ALA A 673 -24.37 49.56 -47.92
CA ALA A 673 -24.92 50.79 -48.44
C ALA A 673 -25.72 51.48 -47.32
N PRO A 674 -25.53 52.79 -47.07
CA PRO A 674 -26.26 53.49 -46.04
C PRO A 674 -27.76 53.30 -46.29
N GLU A 675 -28.47 52.82 -45.27
CA GLU A 675 -29.93 52.79 -45.26
C GLU A 675 -30.43 54.24 -45.33
N GLY A 676 -30.83 54.67 -46.53
CA GLY A 676 -31.54 55.93 -46.74
C GLY A 676 -31.24 56.62 -48.06
N GLY A 677 -32.18 56.52 -49.01
CA GLY A 677 -32.35 57.50 -50.08
C GLY A 677 -31.89 57.06 -51.47
N GLY A 678 -32.82 56.49 -52.23
CA GLY A 678 -32.68 56.26 -53.66
C GLY A 678 -33.85 55.50 -54.23
N ASP A 679 -34.99 56.17 -54.43
CA ASP A 679 -35.95 55.76 -55.46
C ASP A 679 -35.24 55.84 -56.81
N ALA A 680 -34.48 54.81 -57.15
CA ALA A 680 -34.34 54.44 -58.55
C ALA A 680 -35.68 53.85 -58.94
N VAL A 681 -36.32 54.39 -59.99
CA VAL A 681 -37.59 53.90 -60.53
C VAL A 681 -37.43 52.42 -60.86
N LEU A 682 -37.84 51.54 -59.94
CA LEU A 682 -37.86 50.11 -60.13
C LEU A 682 -38.97 49.83 -61.15
N ALA A 683 -38.61 49.35 -62.34
CA ALA A 683 -39.62 48.82 -63.26
C ALA A 683 -40.34 47.67 -62.56
N VAL A 684 -41.65 47.81 -62.40
CA VAL A 684 -42.47 46.85 -61.66
C VAL A 684 -42.81 45.68 -62.58
N PRO A 685 -42.50 44.43 -62.19
CA PRO A 685 -42.95 43.25 -62.92
C PRO A 685 -44.48 43.20 -63.08
N PRO A 686 -44.99 42.42 -64.05
CA PRO A 686 -46.43 42.18 -64.23
C PRO A 686 -47.12 41.73 -62.92
N ALA A 687 -48.40 42.07 -62.77
CA ALA A 687 -49.16 41.86 -61.52
C ALA A 687 -49.27 40.38 -61.11
N ASP A 688 -49.32 39.47 -62.10
CA ASP A 688 -49.30 38.02 -61.92
C ASP A 688 -47.96 37.53 -61.33
N GLU A 689 -46.83 38.12 -61.74
CA GLU A 689 -45.52 37.82 -61.18
C GLU A 689 -45.35 38.39 -59.76
N ILE A 690 -45.92 39.57 -59.47
CA ILE A 690 -45.95 40.12 -58.11
C ILE A 690 -46.81 39.26 -57.17
N GLU A 691 -47.95 38.75 -57.62
CA GLU A 691 -48.80 37.87 -56.80
C GLU A 691 -48.13 36.50 -56.56
N ALA A 692 -47.46 35.94 -57.57
CA ALA A 692 -46.68 34.72 -57.40
C ALA A 692 -45.52 34.93 -56.40
N LEU A 693 -44.82 36.07 -56.48
CA LEU A 693 -43.77 36.42 -55.53
C LEU A 693 -44.32 36.65 -54.12
N TRP A 694 -45.53 37.21 -53.99
CA TRP A 694 -46.19 37.40 -52.69
C TRP A 694 -46.52 36.07 -52.02
N GLN A 695 -47.07 35.11 -52.77
CA GLN A 695 -47.32 33.76 -52.26
C GLN A 695 -46.02 33.06 -51.85
N LEU A 696 -44.98 33.15 -52.68
CA LEU A 696 -43.68 32.57 -52.36
C LEU A 696 -43.04 33.25 -51.14
N ALA A 697 -43.19 34.57 -50.98
CA ALA A 697 -42.71 35.33 -49.83
C ALA A 697 -43.45 34.97 -48.54
N GLN A 698 -44.77 34.76 -48.59
CA GLN A 698 -45.56 34.32 -47.43
C GLN A 698 -45.23 32.88 -47.01
N ILE A 699 -44.94 32.01 -47.98
CA ILE A 699 -44.52 30.62 -47.72
C ILE A 699 -43.03 30.55 -47.36
N GLY A 700 -42.27 31.65 -47.50
CA GLY A 700 -40.86 31.74 -47.14
C GLY A 700 -39.92 30.94 -48.06
N ASN A 701 -40.34 30.62 -49.29
CA ASN A 701 -39.58 29.75 -50.17
C ASN A 701 -38.45 30.50 -50.91
N MET A 702 -37.35 30.79 -50.21
CA MET A 702 -36.23 31.59 -50.72
C MET A 702 -35.62 31.04 -52.01
N ARG A 703 -35.55 29.71 -52.16
CA ARG A 703 -35.07 29.07 -53.38
C ARG A 703 -35.94 29.42 -54.58
N LYS A 704 -37.26 29.22 -54.48
CA LYS A 704 -38.20 29.56 -55.56
C LYS A 704 -38.25 31.06 -55.83
N ILE A 705 -38.06 31.89 -54.81
CA ILE A 705 -37.97 33.35 -54.97
C ILE A 705 -36.73 33.73 -55.78
N ARG A 706 -35.58 33.09 -55.54
CA ARG A 706 -34.35 33.31 -56.33
C ARG A 706 -34.46 32.78 -57.76
N GLU A 707 -35.06 31.61 -57.95
CA GLU A 707 -35.39 31.06 -59.27
C GLU A 707 -36.31 32.03 -60.03
N ARG A 708 -37.30 32.61 -59.34
CA ARG A 708 -38.20 33.61 -59.93
C ARG A 708 -37.51 34.97 -60.17
N ALA A 709 -36.56 35.38 -59.34
CA ALA A 709 -35.71 36.56 -59.61
C ALA A 709 -34.82 36.36 -60.85
N ALA A 710 -34.27 35.16 -61.05
CA ALA A 710 -33.53 34.82 -62.26
C ALA A 710 -34.45 34.84 -63.50
N TYR A 711 -35.67 34.33 -63.37
CA TYR A 711 -36.70 34.41 -64.42
C TYR A 711 -37.05 35.85 -64.78
N LEU A 712 -37.27 36.73 -63.80
CA LEU A 712 -37.57 38.15 -64.04
C LEU A 712 -36.43 38.90 -64.75
N ARG A 713 -35.16 38.57 -64.44
CA ARG A 713 -33.98 39.09 -65.17
C ARG A 713 -33.97 38.68 -66.64
N GLY A 714 -34.45 37.47 -66.95
CA GLY A 714 -34.57 36.96 -68.31
C GLY A 714 -35.77 37.51 -69.08
N LEU A 715 -36.79 38.02 -68.39
CA LEU A 715 -38.05 38.49 -68.98
C LEU A 715 -37.92 39.88 -69.61
N ASP A 716 -37.30 40.83 -68.90
CA ASP A 716 -36.99 42.18 -69.39
C ASP A 716 -35.77 42.72 -68.62
N PRO A 717 -34.73 43.25 -69.30
CA PRO A 717 -33.59 43.91 -68.66
C PRO A 717 -34.00 45.03 -67.68
N ALA A 718 -35.14 45.69 -67.89
CA ALA A 718 -35.68 46.72 -67.01
C ALA A 718 -35.99 46.19 -65.60
N TYR A 719 -36.27 44.89 -65.44
CA TYR A 719 -36.55 44.27 -64.15
C TYR A 719 -35.30 43.84 -63.39
N ALA A 720 -34.10 43.95 -63.99
CA ALA A 720 -32.85 43.54 -63.33
C ALA A 720 -32.63 44.20 -61.96
N PRO A 721 -32.90 45.51 -61.75
CA PRO A 721 -32.79 46.13 -60.44
C PRO A 721 -33.76 45.55 -59.40
N PHE A 722 -35.01 45.26 -59.80
CA PHE A 722 -36.02 44.66 -58.93
C PHE A 722 -35.64 43.22 -58.56
N ALA A 723 -35.23 42.44 -59.55
CA ALA A 723 -34.82 41.05 -59.38
C ALA A 723 -33.53 40.91 -58.56
N ASN A 724 -32.54 41.80 -58.75
CA ASN A 724 -31.32 41.81 -57.94
C ASN A 724 -31.64 42.13 -56.48
N ARG A 725 -32.56 43.06 -56.22
CA ARG A 725 -33.00 43.35 -54.85
C ARG A 725 -33.70 42.16 -54.21
N LEU A 726 -34.54 41.47 -54.98
CA LEU A 726 -35.25 40.28 -54.54
C LEU A 726 -34.30 39.09 -54.26
N ASP A 727 -33.30 38.87 -55.13
CA ASP A 727 -32.25 37.86 -54.97
C ASP A 727 -31.36 38.19 -53.77
N THR A 728 -30.99 39.45 -53.55
CA THR A 728 -30.23 39.89 -52.37
C THR A 728 -30.99 39.61 -51.08
N LEU A 729 -32.27 39.99 -51.01
CA LEU A 729 -33.11 39.76 -49.84
C LEU A 729 -33.32 38.26 -49.58
N ALA A 730 -33.43 37.45 -50.63
CA ALA A 730 -33.60 36.00 -50.52
C ALA A 730 -32.28 35.28 -50.18
N GLN A 731 -31.14 35.74 -50.67
CA GLN A 731 -29.80 35.22 -50.31
C GLN A 731 -29.46 35.52 -48.84
N GLY A 732 -29.80 36.72 -48.37
CA GLY A 732 -29.63 37.11 -46.96
C GLY A 732 -30.69 36.58 -46.00
N TYR A 733 -31.64 35.76 -46.48
CA TYR A 733 -32.76 35.23 -45.67
C TYR A 733 -33.57 36.33 -44.93
N HIS A 734 -33.68 37.53 -45.51
CA HIS A 734 -34.37 38.67 -44.92
C HIS A 734 -35.89 38.60 -45.12
N SER A 735 -36.54 37.56 -44.59
CA SER A 735 -37.95 37.22 -44.84
C SER A 735 -38.93 38.38 -44.57
N LYS A 736 -38.78 39.10 -43.46
CA LYS A 736 -39.64 40.26 -43.13
C LYS A 736 -39.48 41.41 -44.13
N GLN A 737 -38.26 41.70 -44.54
CA GLN A 737 -37.97 42.77 -45.51
C GLN A 737 -38.41 42.36 -46.92
N LEU A 738 -38.33 41.08 -47.26
CA LEU A 738 -38.77 40.52 -48.52
C LEU A 738 -40.29 40.59 -48.67
N VAL A 739 -41.04 40.18 -47.63
CA VAL A 739 -42.50 40.33 -47.57
C VAL A 739 -42.89 41.81 -47.67
N ALA A 740 -42.25 42.69 -46.91
CA ALA A 740 -42.52 44.13 -46.98
C ALA A 740 -42.19 44.74 -48.35
N PHE A 741 -41.10 44.28 -48.99
CA PHE A 741 -40.69 44.70 -50.32
C PHE A 741 -41.72 44.30 -51.38
N VAL A 742 -42.14 43.04 -51.42
CA VAL A 742 -43.15 42.57 -52.38
C VAL A 742 -44.53 43.20 -52.11
N ALA A 743 -44.92 43.38 -50.85
CA ALA A 743 -46.19 44.03 -50.48
C ALA A 743 -46.31 45.47 -51.02
N ARG A 744 -45.20 46.24 -51.02
CA ARG A 744 -45.17 47.63 -51.52
C ARG A 744 -45.62 47.71 -52.99
N PHE A 745 -45.23 46.73 -53.82
CA PHE A 745 -45.54 46.72 -55.24
C PHE A 745 -46.87 46.02 -55.58
N ARG A 746 -47.36 45.16 -54.67
CA ARG A 746 -48.71 44.58 -54.76
C ARG A 746 -49.80 45.67 -54.65
N ASN A 747 -49.68 46.55 -53.65
CA ASN A 747 -50.62 47.66 -53.45
C ASN A 747 -50.54 48.75 -54.54
N SER A 748 -49.42 48.81 -55.27
CA SER A 748 -49.23 49.74 -56.39
C SER A 748 -49.94 49.27 -57.66
N SER A 749 -50.07 47.95 -57.84
CA SER A 749 -50.69 47.33 -59.01
C SER A 749 -52.23 47.35 -58.95
N GLU A 750 -52.83 47.34 -57.75
CA GLU A 750 -54.28 47.53 -57.56
C GLU A 750 -54.74 48.96 -57.91
N LYS A 751 -53.90 49.99 -57.70
CA LYS A 751 -54.23 51.39 -58.05
C LYS A 751 -54.21 51.68 -59.56
N VAL A 752 -53.47 50.91 -60.36
CA VAL A 752 -53.38 51.11 -61.81
C VAL A 752 -54.57 50.47 -62.57
N LEU A 753 -55.28 49.54 -61.93
CA LEU A 753 -56.47 48.91 -62.50
C LEU A 753 -57.75 49.73 -62.28
N ASP A 754 -57.80 50.58 -61.25
CA ASP A 754 -58.98 51.42 -60.96
C ASP A 754 -59.04 52.70 -61.84
N ASP A 755 -57.88 53.19 -62.30
CA ASP A 755 -57.76 54.41 -63.12
C ASP A 755 -57.89 54.17 -64.65
N ARG A 756 -58.26 52.94 -65.04
CA ARG A 756 -58.60 52.57 -66.44
C ARG A 756 -60.09 52.29 -66.65
N SER A 757 -60.92 52.61 -65.66
CA SER A 757 -62.38 52.45 -65.71
C SER A 757 -63.16 53.73 -65.37
N VAL A 758 -62.71 54.88 -65.90
CA VAL A 758 -63.52 56.12 -66.02
C VAL A 758 -63.45 56.65 -67.45
#